data_AF-A0A7W6NB30-F1
#
_entry.id   AF-A0A7W6NB30-F1
#
_cell.length_a   1.000
_cell.length_b   1.000
_cell.length_c   1.000
_cell.angle_alpha   90.00
_cell.angle_beta   90.00
_cell.angle_gamma   90.00
#
_symmetry.space_group_name_H-M   'P 1'
#
loop_
_entity.id
_entity.type
_entity.pdbx_description
1 polymer ?
#
loop_
_entity_poly.entity_id
_entity_poly.type
_entity_poly.pdbx_seq_one_letter_code
_entity_poly.pdbx_strand_id
1 'polypeptide(L)'
;MTALLTDPGLGWLLDALDTSPAEEDTEKRLQSADPEIAGPAAYWALCAGWKVPKSTLSTIASALAQELDGAANRPCPLWLLALWAAVLRLADRQAESTRHASLLARVKNQAYLNFTRGGTLMADSHKSGLDYSIVLASVPFGLFEPEDLALVAAINEMTADGRQMSADERMMLAWYYSEQGSYARSRALLGASPEARLGNVVRRTLGKHGQLADSFIRHQPMGNGNRYEPLYEERFPKLVTDRDGVSLFVRAAPLGPDKPVVLHLGDDILPGVLEAEGWRFDLPPYPAGTLVRYRFGFADGPPHDEHFAYEVLVSRIAGPIIGVTAEAERLSFATATATISASLRNGQPRLRVTPGGGEASDLSPKQWVLGPARFALEETGRLRITLGRASLTLDHLGWLEDATGTVLELDARLGTPNCGIFGLGERYNALDQWGQHVDQFVYNQYKNQGLRTYIPMPVFYTDADFGLWLATDSYSWFDFGRSAPNTVALGVEADSLDLALLSGTIAEQITQFIDQTGTPANVPDWALGPWMSSNNWDNQREVEKQLALTREHGIPATVLVIEAWSDEATFYIFNDASYALRPGSEAFSYADFTFPEWGRWPDPESMIDALHAEGIKLILWQIPVIKHVASLDHPQKNRDETHFLERGYGVRHPDGTPLRLPEGWFKDALLMDFTHEEGRKWWFDKRRYLLELGVDGFKTDGGEMVWGQDLVFADGSSGLEQRNRYPGDYVSAYYQFAQANGGITFSRAGYTGAQTYPAHWAGDERSTWDAFKRSMLAGLSAGMSGIIFWGWDMAGFSGEVPSAELYVRSAQMAAFCPIMQYHAESKAEFNQDRTPWNIAERSGDPRALTLYAFYARLRMALLPYFVAEAAHCVAARTPLMRPMLLDHADDPAACRLWDQYRLGRDLLVAPVITEGATERQVYLPDGRWWHLLEERWYTGGTSVQVQAPLGSIPVFVRDGALVPLAFTGEPRIGAPLPAGLVSPDYLALLLVAKGAMSAEVQLHGWHVRVSRAVDGALDIRTTGAGPKLIMVLCDPSKEARLNGETIPLEPKVILGKPLPTVALG
;
A
#
# COMPACT_ATOMS: atom_id res chain seq x y z
N MET A 1 8.02 -16.52 37.57
CA MET A 1 9.35 -15.91 37.72
C MET A 1 9.59 -15.27 39.08
N THR A 2 8.72 -14.41 39.63
CA THR A 2 8.89 -13.91 41.03
C THR A 2 9.02 -15.07 42.02
N ALA A 3 8.16 -16.10 41.94
CA ALA A 3 8.27 -17.32 42.74
C ALA A 3 9.62 -18.06 42.56
N LEU A 4 10.21 -17.99 41.37
CA LEU A 4 11.45 -18.66 40.95
C LEU A 4 12.69 -17.83 41.33
N LEU A 5 12.57 -16.50 41.33
CA LEU A 5 13.56 -15.54 41.81
C LEU A 5 13.52 -15.38 43.33
N THR A 6 12.41 -15.75 43.99
CA THR A 6 12.28 -15.87 45.45
C THR A 6 12.57 -17.27 45.96
N ASP A 7 12.84 -18.23 45.07
CA ASP A 7 13.21 -19.59 45.44
C ASP A 7 14.57 -19.55 46.18
N PRO A 8 14.62 -20.01 47.45
CA PRO A 8 15.87 -20.05 48.21
C PRO A 8 16.99 -20.84 47.51
N GLY A 9 16.63 -21.79 46.65
CA GLY A 9 17.54 -22.61 45.83
C GLY A 9 18.14 -21.88 44.63
N LEU A 10 17.66 -20.70 44.26
CA LEU A 10 18.17 -19.88 43.14
C LEU A 10 18.76 -18.53 43.57
N GLY A 11 18.59 -18.13 44.84
CA GLY A 11 19.15 -16.87 45.36
C GLY A 11 20.65 -16.73 45.14
N TRP A 12 21.39 -17.85 45.21
CA TRP A 12 22.84 -17.87 44.97
C TRP A 12 23.25 -17.47 43.55
N LEU A 13 22.40 -17.70 42.53
CA LEU A 13 22.71 -17.36 41.15
C LEU A 13 22.66 -15.84 40.96
N LEU A 14 21.68 -15.19 41.60
CA LEU A 14 21.55 -13.73 41.60
C LEU A 14 22.69 -13.09 42.40
N ASP A 15 23.07 -13.67 43.55
CA ASP A 15 24.23 -13.21 44.34
C ASP A 15 25.56 -13.40 43.59
N ALA A 16 25.70 -14.49 42.81
CA ALA A 16 26.90 -14.78 42.01
C ALA A 16 27.01 -13.87 40.78
N LEU A 17 25.89 -13.43 40.20
CA LEU A 17 25.84 -12.45 39.11
C LEU A 17 26.28 -11.04 39.56
N ASP A 18 26.13 -10.71 40.85
CA ASP A 18 26.53 -9.43 41.45
C ASP A 18 27.98 -9.43 42.00
N THR A 19 28.57 -10.57 42.37
CA THR A 19 29.83 -10.61 43.15
C THR A 19 31.02 -11.31 42.49
N SER A 20 30.89 -11.81 41.26
CA SER A 20 32.00 -12.41 40.51
C SER A 20 32.79 -13.57 41.19
N PRO A 21 32.20 -14.55 41.92
CA PRO A 21 32.94 -15.75 42.28
C PRO A 21 32.71 -16.90 41.28
N ALA A 22 33.83 -17.48 40.83
CA ALA A 22 34.08 -18.78 40.20
C ALA A 22 32.91 -19.54 39.51
N GLU A 23 32.96 -19.54 38.18
CA GLU A 23 32.20 -20.35 37.21
C GLU A 23 32.01 -21.84 37.62
N GLU A 24 32.91 -22.38 38.44
CA GLU A 24 32.98 -23.79 38.88
C GLU A 24 31.94 -24.18 39.96
N ASP A 25 31.49 -23.25 40.83
CA ASP A 25 30.45 -23.56 41.86
C ASP A 25 29.04 -23.54 41.24
N THR A 26 28.84 -22.72 40.22
CA THR A 26 27.62 -22.67 39.40
C THR A 26 27.40 -23.97 38.64
N GLU A 27 28.47 -24.51 38.06
CA GLU A 27 28.41 -25.76 37.29
C GLU A 27 27.90 -26.94 38.12
N LYS A 28 28.41 -27.11 39.35
CA LYS A 28 27.99 -28.18 40.27
C LYS A 28 26.53 -28.05 40.70
N ARG A 29 26.06 -26.82 40.94
CA ARG A 29 24.67 -26.56 41.35
C ARG A 29 23.67 -26.76 40.22
N LEU A 30 24.02 -26.35 38.99
CA LEU A 30 23.22 -26.60 37.78
C LEU A 30 23.06 -28.09 37.46
N GLN A 31 24.03 -28.93 37.80
CA GLN A 31 23.97 -30.38 37.60
C GLN A 31 23.03 -31.09 38.60
N SER A 32 22.82 -30.50 39.78
CA SER A 32 21.98 -31.08 40.86
C SER A 32 20.55 -30.55 40.91
N ALA A 33 20.21 -29.56 40.07
CA ALA A 33 18.92 -28.88 40.10
C ALA A 33 17.85 -29.57 39.24
N ASP A 34 16.59 -29.46 39.67
CA ASP A 34 15.41 -29.83 38.87
C ASP A 34 15.44 -29.10 37.51
N PRO A 35 15.10 -29.74 36.37
CA PRO A 35 15.02 -29.08 35.06
C PRO A 35 14.24 -27.74 35.04
N GLU A 36 13.17 -27.61 35.83
CA GLU A 36 12.37 -26.38 35.95
C GLU A 36 13.15 -25.24 36.63
N ILE A 37 14.17 -25.59 37.44
CA ILE A 37 15.07 -24.67 38.15
C ILE A 37 16.37 -24.46 37.36
N ALA A 38 16.90 -25.52 36.73
CA ALA A 38 18.14 -25.54 35.98
C ALA A 38 18.04 -24.76 34.65
N GLY A 39 16.88 -24.77 33.99
CA GLY A 39 16.64 -24.00 32.75
C GLY A 39 16.83 -22.49 32.92
N PRO A 40 16.09 -21.85 33.84
CA PRO A 40 16.29 -20.43 34.18
C PRO A 40 17.72 -20.11 34.56
N ALA A 41 18.34 -20.94 35.40
CA ALA A 41 19.70 -20.69 35.85
C ALA A 41 20.74 -20.83 34.72
N ALA A 42 20.56 -21.81 33.83
CA ALA A 42 21.40 -21.99 32.64
C ALA A 42 21.26 -20.83 31.64
N TYR A 43 20.04 -20.33 31.43
CA TYR A 43 19.79 -19.16 30.58
C TYR A 43 20.56 -17.94 31.08
N TRP A 44 20.40 -17.61 32.36
CA TRP A 44 21.06 -16.43 32.94
C TRP A 44 22.58 -16.58 32.99
N ALA A 45 23.09 -17.79 33.24
CA ALA A 45 24.53 -18.09 33.12
C ALA A 45 25.05 -17.82 31.69
N LEU A 46 24.32 -18.25 30.66
CA LEU A 46 24.66 -18.00 29.25
C LEU A 46 24.62 -16.49 28.92
N CYS A 47 23.58 -15.76 29.35
CA CYS A 47 23.51 -14.31 29.17
C CYS A 47 24.67 -13.55 29.85
N ALA A 48 25.13 -14.07 30.99
CA ALA A 48 26.29 -13.57 31.72
C ALA A 48 27.64 -13.96 31.09
N GLY A 49 27.64 -14.87 30.10
CA GLY A 49 28.81 -15.31 29.35
C GLY A 49 29.50 -16.57 29.90
N TRP A 50 28.85 -17.32 30.80
CA TRP A 50 29.38 -18.55 31.39
C TRP A 50 29.10 -19.77 30.51
N LYS A 51 29.92 -20.81 30.63
CA LYS A 51 29.66 -22.10 29.96
C LYS A 51 28.64 -22.95 30.71
N VAL A 52 27.75 -23.62 29.96
CA VAL A 52 26.77 -24.57 30.52
C VAL A 52 27.11 -26.00 30.08
N PRO A 53 27.13 -26.99 30.99
CA PRO A 53 27.45 -28.38 30.63
C PRO A 53 26.47 -29.01 29.64
N LYS A 54 26.98 -29.88 28.76
CA LYS A 54 26.15 -30.66 27.80
C LYS A 54 25.10 -31.53 28.48
N SER A 55 25.38 -32.05 29.68
CA SER A 55 24.41 -32.84 30.46
C SER A 55 23.19 -32.03 30.86
N THR A 56 23.38 -30.79 31.34
CA THR A 56 22.29 -29.86 31.68
C THR A 56 21.45 -29.51 30.46
N LEU A 57 22.08 -29.27 29.32
CA LEU A 57 21.38 -29.02 28.05
C LEU A 57 20.56 -30.23 27.58
N SER A 58 21.10 -31.44 27.72
CA SER A 58 20.38 -32.69 27.39
C SER A 58 19.15 -32.90 28.28
N THR A 59 19.24 -32.52 29.56
CA THR A 59 18.12 -32.56 30.50
C THR A 59 17.04 -31.57 30.09
N ILE A 60 17.41 -30.32 29.75
CA ILE A 60 16.47 -29.29 29.27
C ILE A 60 15.81 -29.71 27.95
N ALA A 61 16.57 -30.25 27.00
CA ALA A 61 16.04 -30.77 25.74
C ALA A 61 15.04 -31.92 25.94
N SER A 62 15.27 -32.78 26.93
CA SER A 62 14.36 -33.88 27.25
C SER A 62 13.08 -33.38 27.93
N ALA A 63 13.18 -32.41 28.84
CA ALA A 63 12.02 -31.76 29.44
C ALA A 63 11.18 -31.03 28.39
N LEU A 64 11.81 -30.24 27.52
CA LEU A 64 11.11 -29.57 26.41
C LEU A 64 10.44 -30.59 25.48
N ALA A 65 11.12 -31.68 25.12
CA ALA A 65 10.54 -32.73 24.28
C ALA A 65 9.30 -33.37 24.92
N GLN A 66 9.32 -33.58 26.24
CA GLN A 66 8.21 -34.13 27.00
C GLN A 66 7.01 -33.19 27.03
N GLU A 67 7.24 -31.88 27.15
CA GLU A 67 6.19 -30.86 27.18
C GLU A 67 5.62 -30.54 25.78
N LEU A 68 6.40 -30.79 24.73
CA LEU A 68 5.94 -30.74 23.34
C LEU A 68 5.19 -32.01 22.91
N ASP A 69 5.10 -33.04 23.76
CA ASP A 69 4.40 -34.31 23.47
C ASP A 69 2.94 -34.23 23.94
N GLY A 70 2.00 -34.22 22.99
CA GLY A 70 0.58 -33.90 23.22
C GLY A 70 -0.20 -34.87 24.11
N ALA A 71 0.40 -35.97 24.58
CA ALA A 71 -0.21 -36.90 25.53
C ALA A 71 -0.02 -36.49 27.01
N ALA A 72 0.94 -35.61 27.31
CA ALA A 72 1.20 -35.13 28.66
C ALA A 72 0.27 -33.94 28.97
N ASN A 73 -0.87 -34.21 29.60
CA ASN A 73 -1.86 -33.19 29.98
C ASN A 73 -1.40 -32.30 31.15
N ARG A 74 -0.11 -31.92 31.18
CA ARG A 74 0.48 -31.09 32.24
C ARG A 74 0.42 -29.61 31.85
N PRO A 75 -0.09 -28.73 32.72
CA PRO A 75 -0.06 -27.30 32.48
C PRO A 75 1.38 -26.78 32.67
N CYS A 76 2.01 -26.36 31.57
CA CYS A 76 3.31 -25.67 31.57
C CYS A 76 3.09 -24.20 31.22
N PRO A 77 3.70 -23.21 31.91
CA PRO A 77 3.58 -21.81 31.54
C PRO A 77 4.33 -21.46 30.24
N LEU A 78 3.77 -20.54 29.43
CA LEU A 78 4.35 -20.10 28.15
C LEU A 78 5.81 -19.64 28.28
N TRP A 79 6.12 -18.86 29.31
CA TRP A 79 7.46 -18.33 29.53
C TRP A 79 8.49 -19.43 29.81
N LEU A 80 8.08 -20.57 30.37
CA LEU A 80 8.96 -21.70 30.67
C LEU A 80 9.31 -22.47 29.40
N LEU A 81 8.33 -22.66 28.50
CA LEU A 81 8.55 -23.18 27.14
C LEU A 81 9.49 -22.28 26.34
N ALA A 82 9.25 -20.97 26.36
CA ALA A 82 10.09 -19.97 25.71
C ALA A 82 11.53 -20.01 26.24
N LEU A 83 11.68 -20.11 27.55
CA LEU A 83 12.97 -20.17 28.24
C LEU A 83 13.78 -21.42 27.87
N TRP A 84 13.19 -22.61 27.92
CA TRP A 84 13.90 -23.82 27.50
C TRP A 84 14.30 -23.76 26.03
N ALA A 85 13.44 -23.23 25.16
CA ALA A 85 13.78 -22.97 23.76
C ALA A 85 14.94 -21.98 23.62
N ALA A 86 14.95 -20.90 24.41
CA ALA A 86 16.02 -19.92 24.40
C ALA A 86 17.36 -20.48 24.88
N VAL A 87 17.36 -21.29 25.95
CA VAL A 87 18.58 -21.98 26.42
C VAL A 87 19.15 -22.89 25.34
N LEU A 88 18.29 -23.70 24.70
CA LEU A 88 18.73 -24.58 23.62
C LEU A 88 19.23 -23.79 22.41
N ARG A 89 18.56 -22.69 22.02
CA ARG A 89 19.02 -21.76 20.97
C ARG A 89 20.39 -21.17 21.26
N LEU A 90 20.59 -20.64 22.47
CA LEU A 90 21.86 -20.04 22.89
C LEU A 90 22.98 -21.09 22.98
N ALA A 91 22.65 -22.32 23.34
CA ALA A 91 23.60 -23.42 23.44
C ALA A 91 23.89 -24.13 22.11
N ASP A 92 23.00 -24.05 21.10
CA ASP A 92 23.19 -24.71 19.80
C ASP A 92 24.38 -24.12 19.03
N ARG A 93 24.78 -22.89 19.37
CA ARG A 93 26.07 -22.29 18.97
C ARG A 93 27.31 -23.11 19.40
N GLN A 94 27.14 -24.12 20.27
CA GLN A 94 28.22 -25.00 20.76
C GLN A 94 28.03 -26.50 20.44
N ALA A 95 26.89 -26.92 19.88
CA ALA A 95 26.51 -28.35 19.88
C ALA A 95 26.12 -28.97 18.52
N GLU A 96 25.79 -28.20 17.49
CA GLU A 96 25.42 -28.70 16.14
C GLU A 96 24.44 -29.89 16.16
N SER A 97 23.38 -29.81 16.97
CA SER A 97 22.48 -30.95 17.23
C SER A 97 21.18 -30.83 16.43
N THR A 98 20.99 -31.68 15.42
CA THR A 98 19.73 -31.80 14.65
C THR A 98 18.50 -32.06 15.53
N ARG A 99 18.68 -32.70 16.68
CA ARG A 99 17.60 -32.92 17.67
C ARG A 99 17.12 -31.62 18.31
N HIS A 100 18.02 -30.67 18.59
CA HIS A 100 17.62 -29.37 19.18
C HIS A 100 16.89 -28.51 18.15
N ALA A 101 17.41 -28.42 16.92
CA ALA A 101 16.76 -27.69 15.83
C ALA A 101 15.31 -28.16 15.57
N SER A 102 15.07 -29.47 15.56
CA SER A 102 13.72 -30.03 15.40
C SER A 102 12.78 -29.71 16.57
N LEU A 103 13.29 -29.71 17.82
CA LEU A 103 12.51 -29.31 18.99
C LEU A 103 12.16 -27.82 18.95
N LEU A 104 13.12 -26.97 18.58
CA LEU A 104 12.95 -25.52 18.48
C LEU A 104 11.89 -25.10 17.46
N ALA A 105 11.87 -25.75 16.29
CA ALA A 105 10.86 -25.50 15.25
C ALA A 105 9.42 -25.76 15.75
N ARG A 106 9.24 -26.70 16.67
CA ARG A 106 7.92 -27.07 17.22
C ARG A 106 7.42 -26.15 18.32
N VAL A 107 8.30 -25.39 18.99
CA VAL A 107 7.93 -24.57 20.16
C VAL A 107 6.94 -23.46 19.79
N LYS A 108 7.18 -22.74 18.69
CA LYS A 108 6.26 -21.67 18.25
C LYS A 108 4.86 -22.21 18.00
N ASN A 109 4.76 -23.32 17.26
CA ASN A 109 3.48 -23.97 16.97
C ASN A 109 2.76 -24.40 18.25
N GLN A 110 3.46 -24.98 19.23
CA GLN A 110 2.86 -25.38 20.50
C GLN A 110 2.41 -24.18 21.35
N ALA A 111 3.18 -23.08 21.33
CA ALA A 111 2.82 -21.84 22.00
C ALA A 111 1.53 -21.25 21.42
N TYR A 112 1.40 -21.19 20.10
CA TYR A 112 0.17 -20.75 19.45
C TYR A 112 -1.00 -21.69 19.78
N LEU A 113 -0.83 -23.01 19.67
CA LEU A 113 -1.93 -23.96 19.88
C LEU A 113 -2.53 -23.94 21.29
N ASN A 114 -1.69 -23.80 22.32
CA ASN A 114 -2.13 -23.99 23.71
C ASN A 114 -2.32 -22.69 24.50
N PHE A 115 -1.69 -21.60 24.05
CA PHE A 115 -1.70 -20.35 24.79
C PHE A 115 -2.44 -19.23 24.07
N THR A 116 -3.14 -19.44 22.93
CA THR A 116 -3.89 -18.33 22.31
C THR A 116 -5.37 -18.27 22.69
N ARG A 117 -5.86 -17.06 22.99
CA ARG A 117 -7.28 -16.66 23.05
C ARG A 117 -7.45 -15.26 22.46
N GLY A 118 -8.53 -15.01 21.72
CA GLY A 118 -8.76 -13.84 20.88
C GLY A 118 -7.82 -13.68 19.67
N GLY A 119 -6.88 -14.61 19.44
CA GLY A 119 -5.74 -14.39 18.52
C GLY A 119 -4.58 -13.74 19.23
N THR A 120 -4.79 -13.50 20.51
CA THR A 120 -3.80 -12.99 21.42
C THR A 120 -3.20 -14.16 22.17
N LEU A 121 -1.89 -14.14 22.27
CA LEU A 121 -1.19 -15.07 23.13
C LEU A 121 -1.50 -14.72 24.58
N MET A 122 -1.76 -15.73 25.40
CA MET A 122 -2.16 -15.65 26.80
C MET A 122 -0.99 -16.10 27.67
N ALA A 123 -0.99 -15.63 28.92
CA ALA A 123 0.07 -15.94 29.88
C ALA A 123 0.14 -17.44 30.24
N ASP A 124 -1.00 -18.13 30.24
CA ASP A 124 -1.13 -19.52 30.65
C ASP A 124 -2.02 -20.36 29.71
N SER A 125 -1.91 -21.69 29.85
CA SER A 125 -2.68 -22.66 29.08
C SER A 125 -4.17 -22.71 29.47
N HIS A 126 -4.56 -22.04 30.56
CA HIS A 126 -5.95 -21.85 30.96
C HIS A 126 -6.58 -20.61 30.31
N LYS A 127 -5.82 -19.90 29.46
CA LYS A 127 -6.23 -18.72 28.71
C LYS A 127 -6.71 -17.58 29.62
N SER A 128 -5.98 -17.32 30.71
CA SER A 128 -6.28 -16.26 31.67
C SER A 128 -5.38 -15.02 31.47
N GLY A 129 -5.94 -13.95 30.90
CA GLY A 129 -5.32 -12.62 30.74
C GLY A 129 -4.08 -12.48 29.82
N LEU A 130 -3.78 -11.22 29.46
CA LEU A 130 -2.47 -10.82 28.95
C LEU A 130 -1.67 -10.27 30.12
N ASP A 131 -0.50 -10.85 30.38
CA ASP A 131 0.40 -10.33 31.39
C ASP A 131 1.84 -10.28 30.88
N TYR A 132 2.72 -9.82 31.76
CA TYR A 132 4.13 -9.61 31.45
C TYR A 132 4.87 -10.88 31.02
N SER A 133 4.32 -12.08 31.23
CA SER A 133 4.92 -13.33 30.79
C SER A 133 4.98 -13.48 29.27
N ILE A 134 4.08 -12.80 28.53
CA ILE A 134 4.12 -12.72 27.07
C ILE A 134 5.31 -11.88 26.63
N VAL A 135 5.49 -10.70 27.23
CA VAL A 135 6.67 -9.83 27.00
C VAL A 135 7.96 -10.57 27.38
N LEU A 136 7.92 -11.36 28.43
CA LEU A 136 9.02 -12.21 28.87
C LEU A 136 9.32 -13.36 27.89
N ALA A 137 8.31 -13.97 27.27
CA ALA A 137 8.51 -14.99 26.24
C ALA A 137 9.13 -14.42 24.96
N SER A 138 8.86 -13.15 24.66
CA SER A 138 9.32 -12.49 23.44
C SER A 138 10.71 -11.87 23.59
N VAL A 139 10.91 -11.00 24.59
CA VAL A 139 12.05 -10.07 24.63
C VAL A 139 13.38 -10.76 24.98
N PRO A 140 13.52 -11.48 26.11
CA PRO A 140 14.76 -12.22 26.39
C PRO A 140 14.84 -13.54 25.60
N PHE A 141 13.71 -14.21 25.34
CA PHE A 141 13.72 -15.60 24.86
C PHE A 141 13.51 -15.77 23.36
N GLY A 142 13.21 -14.69 22.62
CA GLY A 142 13.11 -14.67 21.15
C GLY A 142 12.05 -15.63 20.60
N LEU A 143 10.96 -15.87 21.36
CA LEU A 143 9.85 -16.69 20.86
C LEU A 143 8.96 -15.92 19.89
N PHE A 144 8.87 -14.60 20.04
CA PHE A 144 8.11 -13.66 19.21
C PHE A 144 8.94 -12.40 18.97
N GLU A 145 8.73 -11.74 17.84
CA GLU A 145 9.39 -10.47 17.51
C GLU A 145 8.71 -9.30 18.24
N PRO A 146 9.45 -8.21 18.52
CA PRO A 146 8.92 -7.00 19.10
C PRO A 146 7.67 -6.43 18.40
N GLU A 147 7.52 -6.68 17.10
CA GLU A 147 6.43 -6.19 16.22
C GLU A 147 5.22 -7.14 16.15
N ASP A 148 5.30 -8.34 16.73
CA ASP A 148 4.21 -9.30 16.68
C ASP A 148 2.95 -8.74 17.37
N LEU A 149 1.80 -8.82 16.70
CA LEU A 149 0.52 -8.24 17.16
C LEU A 149 0.13 -8.66 18.59
N ALA A 150 0.48 -9.90 18.99
CA ALA A 150 0.23 -10.41 20.33
C ALA A 150 1.05 -9.66 21.41
N LEU A 151 2.27 -9.25 21.07
CA LEU A 151 3.12 -8.47 21.95
C LEU A 151 2.65 -7.02 22.01
N VAL A 152 2.28 -6.41 20.88
CA VAL A 152 1.67 -5.07 20.85
C VAL A 152 0.43 -5.00 21.75
N ALA A 153 -0.44 -6.02 21.69
CA ALA A 153 -1.62 -6.12 22.54
C ALA A 153 -1.27 -6.26 24.03
N ALA A 154 -0.31 -7.12 24.39
CA ALA A 154 0.14 -7.29 25.77
C ALA A 154 0.76 -5.98 26.33
N ILE A 155 1.54 -5.27 25.53
CA ILE A 155 2.13 -3.98 25.89
C ILE A 155 1.03 -2.94 26.12
N ASN A 156 0.05 -2.82 25.22
CA ASN A 156 -1.08 -1.89 25.38
C ASN A 156 -1.88 -2.14 26.66
N GLU A 157 -2.09 -3.41 27.03
CA GLU A 157 -2.78 -3.75 28.30
C GLU A 157 -1.91 -3.45 29.53
N MET A 158 -0.60 -3.70 29.44
CA MET A 158 0.35 -3.37 30.52
C MET A 158 0.52 -1.86 30.72
N THR A 159 0.36 -1.06 29.67
CA THR A 159 0.49 0.40 29.69
C THR A 159 -0.86 1.14 29.70
N ALA A 160 -1.98 0.44 29.92
CA ALA A 160 -3.31 1.04 29.93
C ALA A 160 -3.45 2.11 31.04
N ASP A 161 -4.14 3.22 30.72
CA ASP A 161 -4.33 4.35 31.62
C ASP A 161 -4.95 3.90 32.95
N GLY A 162 -4.28 4.24 34.06
CA GLY A 162 -4.72 3.90 35.42
C GLY A 162 -4.24 2.55 35.97
N ARG A 163 -3.54 1.72 35.18
CA ARG A 163 -2.91 0.48 35.68
C ARG A 163 -1.60 0.79 36.42
N GLN A 164 -1.48 0.31 37.65
CA GLN A 164 -0.24 0.46 38.42
C GLN A 164 0.74 -0.67 38.07
N MET A 165 1.89 -0.31 37.47
CA MET A 165 2.91 -1.29 37.08
C MET A 165 3.78 -1.73 38.26
N SER A 166 4.14 -3.01 38.30
CA SER A 166 5.17 -3.56 39.19
C SER A 166 6.59 -3.17 38.75
N ALA A 167 7.58 -3.38 39.62
CA ALA A 167 8.98 -3.08 39.30
C ALA A 167 9.53 -3.99 38.18
N ASP A 168 9.16 -5.26 38.17
CA ASP A 168 9.59 -6.23 37.15
C ASP A 168 8.92 -5.96 35.79
N GLU A 169 7.63 -5.61 35.76
CA GLU A 169 6.92 -5.18 34.54
C GLU A 169 7.60 -3.96 33.90
N ARG A 170 8.01 -2.99 34.72
CA ARG A 170 8.77 -1.82 34.25
C ARG A 170 10.11 -2.19 33.63
N MET A 171 10.88 -3.11 34.23
CA MET A 171 12.16 -3.54 33.68
C MET A 171 12.01 -4.31 32.36
N MET A 172 10.97 -5.14 32.24
CA MET A 172 10.66 -5.86 31.01
C MET A 172 10.22 -4.92 29.89
N LEU A 173 9.39 -3.92 30.21
CA LEU A 173 9.03 -2.87 29.28
C LEU A 173 10.25 -2.02 28.89
N ALA A 174 11.18 -1.78 29.82
CA ALA A 174 12.42 -1.10 29.50
C ALA A 174 13.23 -1.86 28.45
N TRP A 175 13.36 -3.17 28.59
CA TRP A 175 14.04 -4.01 27.61
C TRP A 175 13.28 -4.04 26.28
N TYR A 176 11.96 -4.25 26.30
CA TYR A 176 11.10 -4.20 25.11
C TYR A 176 11.29 -2.92 24.30
N TYR A 177 11.18 -1.76 24.96
CA TYR A 177 11.34 -0.46 24.28
C TYR A 177 12.75 -0.24 23.75
N SER A 178 13.76 -0.91 24.30
CA SER A 178 15.10 -0.87 23.75
C SER A 178 15.20 -1.65 22.43
N GLU A 179 14.64 -2.86 22.37
CA GLU A 179 14.60 -3.67 21.14
C GLU A 179 13.82 -2.94 20.03
N GLN A 180 12.77 -2.20 20.41
CA GLN A 180 12.00 -1.30 19.53
C GLN A 180 12.74 -0.01 19.12
N GLY A 181 13.96 0.24 19.60
CA GLY A 181 14.69 1.50 19.36
C GLY A 181 14.14 2.73 20.11
N SER A 182 13.13 2.55 20.96
CA SER A 182 12.54 3.58 21.83
C SER A 182 13.35 3.81 23.12
N TYR A 183 14.61 4.22 22.98
CA TYR A 183 15.58 4.29 24.09
C TYR A 183 15.20 5.28 25.20
N ALA A 184 14.50 6.37 24.89
CA ALA A 184 14.03 7.33 25.90
C ALA A 184 13.02 6.68 26.87
N ARG A 185 12.04 5.95 26.32
CA ARG A 185 11.05 5.19 27.10
C ARG A 185 11.73 4.07 27.90
N SER A 186 12.66 3.35 27.26
CA SER A 186 13.48 2.33 27.91
C SER A 186 14.19 2.90 29.15
N ARG A 187 14.90 4.03 29.02
CA ARG A 187 15.63 4.66 30.13
C ARG A 187 14.74 5.24 31.22
N ALA A 188 13.62 5.88 30.86
CA ALA A 188 12.67 6.40 31.85
C ALA A 188 12.15 5.28 32.76
N LEU A 189 11.94 4.09 32.20
CA LEU A 189 11.55 2.91 32.96
C LEU A 189 12.71 2.36 33.82
N LEU A 190 13.97 2.43 33.37
CA LEU A 190 15.16 2.00 34.12
C LEU A 190 15.50 2.87 35.33
N GLY A 191 15.24 4.19 35.25
CA GLY A 191 15.63 5.17 36.27
C GLY A 191 14.78 5.19 37.53
N ALA A 192 13.58 4.59 37.51
CA ALA A 192 12.59 4.70 38.58
C ALA A 192 12.61 3.56 39.62
N SER A 193 13.53 2.58 39.52
CA SER A 193 13.55 1.44 40.44
C SER A 193 14.97 0.89 40.68
N PRO A 194 15.64 1.31 41.78
CA PRO A 194 16.96 0.81 42.15
C PRO A 194 16.94 -0.65 42.64
N GLU A 195 15.79 -1.15 43.11
CA GLU A 195 15.67 -2.38 43.90
C GLU A 195 15.01 -3.55 43.14
N ALA A 196 14.98 -3.51 41.79
CA ALA A 196 14.41 -4.59 40.98
C ALA A 196 15.46 -5.65 40.62
N ARG A 197 15.23 -6.93 40.95
CA ARG A 197 16.15 -8.05 40.70
C ARG A 197 16.46 -8.27 39.21
N LEU A 198 15.54 -7.98 38.29
CA LEU A 198 15.78 -8.02 36.84
C LEU A 198 16.57 -6.82 36.30
N GLY A 199 16.58 -5.70 37.02
CA GLY A 199 17.13 -4.44 36.53
C GLY A 199 18.62 -4.51 36.19
N ASN A 200 19.41 -5.25 36.96
CA ASN A 200 20.85 -5.40 36.69
C ASN A 200 21.13 -6.19 35.40
N VAL A 201 20.31 -7.20 35.10
CA VAL A 201 20.49 -8.00 33.88
C VAL A 201 20.06 -7.21 32.64
N VAL A 202 18.91 -6.55 32.69
CA VAL A 202 18.46 -5.65 31.62
C VAL A 202 19.53 -4.59 31.36
N ARG A 203 20.02 -3.92 32.41
CA ARG A 203 21.08 -2.92 32.26
C ARG A 203 22.34 -3.50 31.61
N ARG A 204 22.82 -4.66 32.06
CA ARG A 204 24.02 -5.28 31.48
C ARG A 204 23.85 -5.66 30.01
N THR A 205 22.68 -6.16 29.61
CA THR A 205 22.38 -6.46 28.19
C THR A 205 22.35 -5.18 27.35
N LEU A 206 21.60 -4.17 27.79
CA LEU A 206 21.53 -2.87 27.11
C LEU A 206 22.91 -2.20 26.99
N GLY A 207 23.75 -2.33 28.02
CA GLY A 207 25.13 -1.85 28.01
C GLY A 207 26.01 -2.52 26.96
N LYS A 208 25.87 -3.83 26.74
CA LYS A 208 26.61 -4.57 25.69
C LYS A 208 26.26 -4.09 24.27
N HIS A 209 25.06 -3.57 24.07
CA HIS A 209 24.62 -2.98 22.79
C HIS A 209 24.97 -1.48 22.66
N GLY A 210 25.79 -0.94 23.56
CA GLY A 210 26.15 0.49 23.59
C GLY A 210 24.98 1.40 24.01
N GLN A 211 23.84 0.84 24.40
CA GLN A 211 22.63 1.59 24.72
C GLN A 211 22.64 2.19 26.13
N LEU A 212 23.61 1.77 26.95
CA LEU A 212 23.99 2.42 28.20
C LEU A 212 25.38 3.08 28.12
N ALA A 213 25.83 3.50 26.94
CA ALA A 213 27.05 4.29 26.84
C ALA A 213 27.01 5.42 27.88
N ASP A 214 28.08 5.55 28.69
CA ASP A 214 28.15 6.50 29.80
C ASP A 214 27.90 7.93 29.35
N SER A 215 28.19 8.23 28.07
CA SER A 215 27.68 9.42 27.41
C SER A 215 27.57 9.28 25.88
N PHE A 216 26.57 9.90 25.25
CA PHE A 216 26.50 10.11 23.80
C PHE A 216 25.79 11.42 23.46
N ILE A 217 26.04 11.93 22.26
CA ILE A 217 25.28 13.01 21.63
C ILE A 217 24.95 12.60 20.19
N ARG A 218 23.69 12.76 19.76
CA ARG A 218 23.21 12.44 18.41
C ARG A 218 22.38 13.58 17.86
N HIS A 219 22.73 14.01 16.66
CA HIS A 219 22.01 14.98 15.84
C HIS A 219 22.03 14.51 14.39
N GLN A 220 20.88 14.47 13.72
CA GLN A 220 20.74 14.04 12.33
C GLN A 220 19.98 15.13 11.56
N PRO A 221 20.66 16.17 11.06
CA PRO A 221 19.98 17.38 10.59
C PRO A 221 18.91 17.15 9.51
N MET A 222 19.10 16.15 8.64
CA MET A 222 18.16 15.81 7.55
C MET A 222 17.21 14.66 7.93
N GLY A 223 17.45 14.02 9.07
CA GLY A 223 16.68 12.88 9.56
C GLY A 223 16.87 11.62 8.74
N ASN A 224 15.82 10.80 8.74
CA ASN A 224 15.71 9.58 7.93
C ASN A 224 14.98 9.82 6.60
N GLY A 225 14.74 11.08 6.22
CA GLY A 225 14.00 11.43 5.00
C GLY A 225 12.48 11.30 5.10
N ASN A 226 11.93 10.93 6.27
CA ASN A 226 10.48 10.92 6.49
C ASN A 226 9.94 12.34 6.68
N ARG A 227 9.01 12.74 5.82
CA ARG A 227 8.39 14.07 5.84
C ARG A 227 7.23 14.19 6.82
N TYR A 228 6.64 13.07 7.20
CA TYR A 228 5.44 13.04 8.01
C TYR A 228 5.72 12.69 9.47
N GLU A 229 6.78 11.92 9.70
CA GLU A 229 7.21 11.44 11.01
C GLU A 229 8.70 11.71 11.19
N PRO A 230 9.11 12.99 11.31
CA PRO A 230 10.52 13.33 11.45
C PRO A 230 11.08 12.80 12.78
N LEU A 231 12.38 12.48 12.78
CA LEU A 231 13.11 12.15 14.00
C LEU A 231 13.21 13.37 14.91
N TYR A 232 13.23 13.14 16.22
CA TYR A 232 13.40 14.22 17.19
C TYR A 232 14.71 14.98 16.93
N GLU A 233 15.81 14.27 16.67
CA GLU A 233 17.15 14.83 16.48
C GLU A 233 17.39 15.57 15.13
N GLU A 234 16.35 15.99 14.44
CA GLU A 234 16.43 16.74 13.17
C GLU A 234 16.71 18.24 13.37
N ARG A 235 16.99 18.94 12.25
CA ARG A 235 17.00 20.40 12.18
C ARG A 235 15.71 20.88 11.54
N PHE A 236 15.15 21.97 12.07
CA PHE A 236 14.02 22.66 11.45
C PHE A 236 14.27 24.16 11.28
N PRO A 237 13.94 24.74 10.10
CA PRO A 237 13.52 24.05 8.86
C PRO A 237 14.69 23.29 8.19
N LYS A 238 14.36 22.37 7.28
CA LYS A 238 15.38 21.59 6.52
C LYS A 238 16.09 22.47 5.48
N LEU A 239 15.32 23.23 4.71
CA LEU A 239 15.80 24.30 3.83
C LEU A 239 15.72 25.61 4.61
N VAL A 240 16.88 26.23 4.89
CA VAL A 240 16.98 27.42 5.76
C VAL A 240 17.15 28.66 4.89
N THR A 241 16.32 29.68 5.07
CA THR A 241 16.45 30.99 4.41
C THR A 241 16.90 32.08 5.39
N ASP A 242 17.19 33.27 4.87
CA ASP A 242 17.62 34.44 5.66
C ASP A 242 16.51 35.03 6.56
N ARG A 243 15.31 34.48 6.48
CA ARG A 243 14.16 34.83 7.33
C ARG A 243 13.93 33.84 8.46
N ASP A 244 14.56 32.66 8.40
CA ASP A 244 14.24 31.55 9.29
C ASP A 244 15.12 31.55 10.53
N GLY A 245 14.50 31.46 11.70
CA GLY A 245 15.20 30.93 12.87
C GLY A 245 15.38 29.43 12.72
N VAL A 246 16.47 28.88 13.24
CA VAL A 246 16.79 27.45 13.13
C VAL A 246 16.72 26.79 14.49
N SER A 247 15.87 25.78 14.63
CA SER A 247 15.84 24.91 15.78
C SER A 247 16.65 23.65 15.50
N LEU A 248 17.62 23.37 16.37
CA LEU A 248 18.44 22.17 16.38
C LEU A 248 18.02 21.29 17.55
N PHE A 249 17.74 20.02 17.27
CA PHE A 249 17.34 19.07 18.28
C PHE A 249 18.36 17.95 18.41
N VAL A 250 18.62 17.54 19.65
CA VAL A 250 19.72 16.64 19.97
C VAL A 250 19.28 15.62 20.99
N ARG A 251 19.53 14.34 20.72
CA ARG A 251 19.43 13.31 21.75
C ARG A 251 20.78 13.14 22.42
N ALA A 252 20.78 13.11 23.75
CA ALA A 252 21.99 12.85 24.51
C ALA A 252 21.72 11.86 25.65
N ALA A 253 22.76 11.15 26.07
CA ALA A 253 22.79 10.43 27.33
C ALA A 253 24.05 10.84 28.10
N PRO A 254 24.00 10.98 29.43
CA PRO A 254 22.80 11.02 30.25
C PRO A 254 21.91 12.24 29.90
N LEU A 255 20.59 12.07 29.99
CA LEU A 255 19.62 13.14 29.76
C LEU A 255 19.22 13.73 31.11
N GLY A 256 19.59 14.98 31.39
CA GLY A 256 19.19 15.64 32.62
C GLY A 256 19.89 16.98 32.85
N PRO A 257 19.34 17.84 33.73
CA PRO A 257 19.85 19.19 33.96
C PRO A 257 21.26 19.21 34.56
N ASP A 258 21.69 18.13 35.21
CA ASP A 258 23.02 17.99 35.82
C ASP A 258 24.12 17.67 34.79
N LYS A 259 23.74 17.32 33.56
CA LYS A 259 24.63 17.04 32.42
C LYS A 259 24.16 17.82 31.19
N PRO A 260 24.22 19.16 31.23
CA PRO A 260 23.67 19.97 30.17
C PRO A 260 24.47 19.84 28.87
N VAL A 261 23.75 19.79 27.75
CA VAL A 261 24.36 19.86 26.42
C VAL A 261 24.47 21.33 26.01
N VAL A 262 25.61 21.68 25.43
CA VAL A 262 25.89 23.00 24.87
C VAL A 262 26.14 22.88 23.36
N LEU A 263 25.83 23.96 22.67
CA LEU A 263 26.09 24.15 21.25
C LEU A 263 27.30 25.07 21.09
N HIS A 264 28.33 24.58 20.43
CA HIS A 264 29.47 25.36 19.99
C HIS A 264 29.18 25.90 18.59
N LEU A 265 29.14 27.23 18.47
CA LEU A 265 28.86 27.96 17.24
C LEU A 265 30.02 28.93 16.98
N GLY A 266 31.03 28.48 16.24
CA GLY A 266 32.30 29.21 16.16
C GLY A 266 32.95 29.32 17.56
N ASP A 267 33.19 30.54 18.02
CA ASP A 267 33.74 30.83 19.35
C ASP A 267 32.65 30.94 20.44
N ASP A 268 31.37 31.00 20.05
CA ASP A 268 30.25 31.13 20.98
C ASP A 268 29.80 29.76 21.52
N ILE A 269 29.37 29.74 22.79
CA ILE A 269 28.81 28.56 23.46
C ILE A 269 27.39 28.90 23.93
N LEU A 270 26.40 28.19 23.39
CA LEU A 270 24.99 28.40 23.70
C LEU A 270 24.45 27.26 24.57
N PRO A 271 23.72 27.55 25.67
CA PRO A 271 23.13 26.53 26.51
C PRO A 271 21.92 25.89 25.84
N GLY A 272 21.76 24.57 25.98
CA GLY A 272 20.58 23.85 25.48
C GLY A 272 19.37 23.98 26.40
N VAL A 273 18.18 23.93 25.82
CA VAL A 273 16.92 23.81 26.55
C VAL A 273 16.58 22.32 26.66
N LEU A 274 16.46 21.80 27.88
CA LEU A 274 16.08 20.41 28.12
C LEU A 274 14.59 20.19 27.78
N GLU A 275 14.30 19.17 26.99
CA GLU A 275 12.96 18.72 26.65
C GLU A 275 12.74 17.25 27.04
N ALA A 276 11.52 16.74 26.82
CA ALA A 276 11.16 15.37 27.18
C ALA A 276 12.03 14.30 26.49
N GLU A 277 12.49 14.59 25.27
CA GLU A 277 13.12 13.62 24.39
C GLU A 277 14.61 13.91 24.10
N GLY A 278 15.12 15.06 24.56
CA GLY A 278 16.47 15.51 24.31
C GLY A 278 16.67 16.99 24.65
N TRP A 279 17.48 17.68 23.85
CA TRP A 279 17.83 19.09 24.01
C TRP A 279 17.51 19.86 22.74
N ARG A 280 17.03 21.10 22.90
CA ARG A 280 16.72 22.03 21.82
C ARG A 280 17.60 23.28 21.90
N PHE A 281 18.05 23.76 20.75
CA PHE A 281 18.80 25.00 20.58
C PHE A 281 18.13 25.83 19.49
N ASP A 282 17.90 27.11 19.75
CA ASP A 282 17.36 28.04 18.76
C ASP A 282 18.43 29.03 18.32
N LEU A 283 18.64 29.10 17.02
CA LEU A 283 19.52 30.04 16.38
C LEU A 283 18.69 31.13 15.69
N PRO A 284 19.13 32.39 15.73
CA PRO A 284 18.47 33.46 14.98
C PRO A 284 18.68 33.26 13.47
N PRO A 285 17.92 33.99 12.62
CA PRO A 285 18.22 34.05 11.20
C PRO A 285 19.63 34.60 10.93
N TYR A 286 20.31 34.05 9.93
CA TYR A 286 21.59 34.55 9.41
C TYR A 286 21.43 35.12 7.99
N PRO A 287 22.36 35.98 7.52
CA PRO A 287 22.32 36.48 6.15
C PRO A 287 22.39 35.36 5.11
N ALA A 288 21.73 35.53 3.97
CA ALA A 288 21.81 34.59 2.84
C ALA A 288 23.26 34.35 2.37
N GLY A 289 23.59 33.10 2.01
CA GLY A 289 24.93 32.64 1.65
C GLY A 289 25.85 32.36 2.84
N THR A 290 25.36 32.50 4.09
CA THR A 290 26.14 32.17 5.28
C THR A 290 26.20 30.65 5.45
N LEU A 291 27.41 30.11 5.61
CA LEU A 291 27.62 28.73 6.04
C LEU A 291 27.76 28.68 7.58
N VAL A 292 26.71 28.21 8.25
CA VAL A 292 26.66 28.10 9.71
C VAL A 292 27.25 26.75 10.12
N ARG A 293 28.34 26.76 10.89
CA ARG A 293 29.02 25.55 11.38
C ARG A 293 28.85 25.41 12.88
N TYR A 294 28.50 24.21 13.32
CA TYR A 294 28.19 23.97 14.73
C TYR A 294 28.56 22.56 15.19
N ARG A 295 28.76 22.42 16.51
CA ARG A 295 29.10 21.16 17.19
C ARG A 295 28.40 21.10 18.54
N PHE A 296 28.15 19.91 19.04
CA PHE A 296 27.55 19.73 20.38
C PHE A 296 28.57 19.17 21.35
N GLY A 297 28.42 19.49 22.63
CA GLY A 297 29.23 18.94 23.72
C GLY A 297 28.45 18.91 25.01
N PHE A 298 28.90 18.13 25.99
CA PHE A 298 28.45 18.34 27.36
C PHE A 298 29.17 19.56 27.93
N ALA A 299 28.50 20.36 28.75
CA ALA A 299 29.08 21.60 29.29
C ALA A 299 30.35 21.39 30.13
N ASP A 300 30.54 20.19 30.67
CA ASP A 300 31.69 19.79 31.50
C ASP A 300 32.79 19.06 30.72
N GLY A 301 32.69 18.97 29.39
CA GLY A 301 33.64 18.26 28.53
C GLY A 301 33.96 19.01 27.23
N PRO A 302 34.93 18.51 26.43
CA PRO A 302 35.17 19.03 25.10
C PRO A 302 33.97 18.74 24.16
N PRO A 303 33.80 19.53 23.08
CA PRO A 303 32.80 19.22 22.06
C PRO A 303 33.06 17.86 21.42
N HIS A 304 31.99 17.20 20.99
CA HIS A 304 32.05 15.95 20.24
C HIS A 304 32.76 16.15 18.89
N ASP A 305 33.47 15.13 18.39
CA ASP A 305 34.29 15.20 17.16
C ASP A 305 33.49 15.48 15.89
N GLU A 306 32.20 15.19 15.91
CA GLU A 306 31.29 15.38 14.78
C GLU A 306 31.02 16.88 14.53
N HIS A 307 31.03 17.27 13.25
CA HIS A 307 30.78 18.64 12.81
C HIS A 307 29.55 18.67 11.93
N PHE A 308 28.68 19.64 12.19
CA PHE A 308 27.49 19.87 11.39
C PHE A 308 27.57 21.25 10.76
N ALA A 309 26.91 21.38 9.62
CA ALA A 309 26.73 22.66 8.98
C ALA A 309 25.37 22.71 8.29
N TYR A 310 24.84 23.92 8.17
CA TYR A 310 23.81 24.22 7.20
C TYR A 310 24.15 25.52 6.51
N GLU A 311 23.67 25.63 5.28
CA GLU A 311 23.77 26.86 4.53
C GLU A 311 22.45 27.62 4.61
N VAL A 312 22.55 28.94 4.75
CA VAL A 312 21.40 29.82 4.57
C VAL A 312 21.22 30.11 3.09
N LEU A 313 20.20 29.49 2.51
CA LEU A 313 19.87 29.56 1.09
C LEU A 313 19.48 30.97 0.68
N VAL A 314 19.77 31.27 -0.57
CA VAL A 314 19.42 32.54 -1.17
C VAL A 314 18.06 32.41 -1.85
N SER A 315 17.08 33.19 -1.39
CA SER A 315 15.78 33.27 -2.05
C SER A 315 15.85 34.22 -3.25
N ARG A 316 15.37 33.74 -4.40
CA ARG A 316 15.29 34.49 -5.64
C ARG A 316 13.86 34.56 -6.14
N ILE A 317 13.58 35.63 -6.88
CA ILE A 317 12.33 35.80 -7.62
C ILE A 317 12.67 36.17 -9.07
N ALA A 318 11.86 35.71 -10.01
CA ALA A 318 12.11 35.96 -11.44
C ALA A 318 12.04 37.45 -11.81
N GLY A 319 11.16 38.23 -11.17
CA GLY A 319 10.87 39.61 -11.59
C GLY A 319 10.03 39.68 -12.89
N PRO A 320 9.82 40.89 -13.45
CA PRO A 320 9.01 41.06 -14.66
C PRO A 320 9.69 40.52 -15.91
N ILE A 321 8.91 40.18 -16.94
CA ILE A 321 9.44 39.85 -18.27
C ILE A 321 10.11 41.08 -18.89
N ILE A 322 11.36 40.93 -19.33
CA ILE A 322 12.19 41.97 -19.96
C ILE A 322 12.56 41.66 -21.42
N GLY A 323 12.36 40.43 -21.87
CA GLY A 323 12.59 40.03 -23.26
C GLY A 323 11.70 38.87 -23.67
N VAL A 324 11.38 38.78 -24.95
CA VAL A 324 10.66 37.66 -25.55
C VAL A 324 11.31 37.25 -26.87
N THR A 325 11.59 35.96 -27.01
CA THR A 325 11.99 35.35 -28.28
C THR A 325 10.87 34.41 -28.72
N ALA A 326 10.43 34.56 -29.97
CA ALA A 326 9.39 33.73 -30.56
C ALA A 326 9.92 33.00 -31.79
N GLU A 327 9.90 31.68 -31.73
CA GLU A 327 10.21 30.74 -32.79
C GLU A 327 8.94 29.94 -33.16
N ALA A 328 8.99 29.16 -34.24
CA ALA A 328 7.80 28.49 -34.76
C ALA A 328 7.07 27.59 -33.74
N GLU A 329 7.82 26.89 -32.88
CA GLU A 329 7.28 25.94 -31.89
C GLU A 329 7.75 26.23 -30.46
N ARG A 330 8.33 27.41 -30.24
CA ARG A 330 8.89 27.80 -28.94
C ARG A 330 8.71 29.29 -28.69
N LEU A 331 8.23 29.62 -27.50
CA LEU A 331 8.29 30.98 -26.95
C LEU A 331 9.26 30.96 -25.77
N SER A 332 10.04 32.01 -25.59
CA SER A 332 10.93 32.16 -24.43
C SER A 332 10.80 33.57 -23.88
N PHE A 333 10.33 33.66 -22.64
CA PHE A 333 10.14 34.91 -21.90
C PHE A 333 11.29 35.04 -20.90
N ALA A 334 12.18 35.98 -21.16
CA ALA A 334 13.33 36.29 -20.32
C ALA A 334 12.92 37.24 -19.19
N THR A 335 13.36 36.94 -17.97
CA THR A 335 13.41 37.90 -16.87
C THR A 335 14.87 38.21 -16.55
N ALA A 336 15.10 39.12 -15.60
CA ALA A 336 16.46 39.44 -15.15
C ALA A 336 17.19 38.24 -14.51
N THR A 337 16.44 37.24 -14.02
CA THR A 337 16.99 36.15 -13.20
C THR A 337 16.53 34.75 -13.62
N ALA A 338 15.56 34.62 -14.53
CA ALA A 338 15.06 33.34 -15.03
C ALA A 338 14.63 33.42 -16.50
N THR A 339 14.46 32.25 -17.11
CA THR A 339 13.83 32.10 -18.42
C THR A 339 12.62 31.18 -18.31
N ILE A 340 11.47 31.65 -18.79
CA ILE A 340 10.25 30.85 -18.93
C ILE A 340 10.14 30.45 -20.40
N SER A 341 10.34 29.18 -20.71
CA SER A 341 10.21 28.65 -22.06
C SER A 341 8.90 27.88 -22.22
N ALA A 342 8.14 28.20 -23.25
CA ALA A 342 6.98 27.44 -23.68
C ALA A 342 7.33 26.70 -24.97
N SER A 343 7.11 25.39 -25.03
CA SER A 343 7.33 24.58 -26.23
C SER A 343 6.17 23.62 -26.46
N LEU A 344 5.97 23.14 -27.69
CA LEU A 344 4.96 22.11 -27.95
C LEU A 344 5.55 20.71 -27.76
N ARG A 345 4.84 19.86 -27.02
CA ARG A 345 5.08 18.43 -26.90
C ARG A 345 3.77 17.69 -27.11
N ASN A 346 3.71 16.83 -28.13
CA ASN A 346 2.49 16.12 -28.53
C ASN A 346 1.27 17.05 -28.71
N GLY A 347 1.50 18.25 -29.25
CA GLY A 347 0.45 19.26 -29.46
C GLY A 347 0.02 20.05 -28.22
N GLN A 348 0.54 19.71 -27.03
CA GLN A 348 0.27 20.46 -25.79
C GLN A 348 1.43 21.41 -25.45
N PRO A 349 1.14 22.63 -24.95
CA PRO A 349 2.18 23.54 -24.49
C PRO A 349 2.79 23.05 -23.18
N ARG A 350 4.12 23.09 -23.10
CA ARG A 350 4.91 22.75 -21.93
C ARG A 350 5.73 23.95 -21.50
N LEU A 351 5.50 24.42 -20.28
CA LEU A 351 6.20 25.52 -19.65
C LEU A 351 7.33 25.00 -18.81
N ARG A 352 8.56 25.25 -19.25
CA ARG A 352 9.75 24.99 -18.46
C ARG A 352 10.32 26.30 -17.96
N VAL A 353 10.44 26.39 -16.65
CA VAL A 353 11.12 27.49 -15.97
C VAL A 353 12.51 27.04 -15.57
N THR A 354 13.50 27.84 -15.94
CA THR A 354 14.90 27.60 -15.60
C THR A 354 15.50 28.89 -15.02
N PRO A 355 16.05 28.84 -13.81
CA PRO A 355 16.86 29.92 -13.26
C PRO A 355 18.06 30.24 -14.17
N GLY A 356 18.42 31.51 -14.27
CA GLY A 356 19.36 32.03 -15.27
C GLY A 356 18.71 33.12 -16.13
N GLY A 357 19.12 34.36 -15.89
CA GLY A 357 18.56 35.54 -16.55
C GLY A 357 18.78 35.54 -18.06
N GLY A 358 17.87 36.19 -18.78
CA GLY A 358 17.99 36.41 -20.22
C GLY A 358 18.24 37.87 -20.58
N GLU A 359 18.57 38.14 -21.84
CA GLU A 359 18.77 39.50 -22.33
C GLU A 359 17.43 40.21 -22.57
N ALA A 360 17.42 41.53 -22.31
CA ALA A 360 16.27 42.35 -22.65
C ALA A 360 16.10 42.46 -24.17
N SER A 361 14.87 42.40 -24.65
CA SER A 361 14.54 42.48 -26.07
C SER A 361 13.27 43.31 -26.31
N ASP A 362 12.90 43.53 -27.58
CA ASP A 362 11.59 44.09 -27.89
C ASP A 362 10.48 43.14 -27.37
N LEU A 363 9.52 43.72 -26.66
CA LEU A 363 8.36 43.03 -26.09
C LEU A 363 7.14 43.06 -27.03
N SER A 364 7.32 43.55 -28.25
CA SER A 364 6.30 43.62 -29.30
C SER A 364 6.42 42.44 -30.27
N PRO A 365 5.30 41.76 -30.64
CA PRO A 365 3.92 41.97 -30.18
C PRO A 365 3.73 41.48 -28.73
N LYS A 366 2.79 42.04 -27.96
CA LYS A 366 2.53 41.59 -26.56
C LYS A 366 1.68 40.32 -26.42
N GLN A 367 1.43 39.63 -27.53
CA GLN A 367 0.56 38.45 -27.59
C GLN A 367 1.12 37.43 -28.57
N TRP A 368 1.05 36.16 -28.18
CA TRP A 368 1.58 35.03 -28.93
C TRP A 368 0.63 33.84 -28.80
N VAL A 369 0.70 32.91 -29.75
CA VAL A 369 -0.08 31.67 -29.75
C VAL A 369 0.88 30.51 -29.92
N LEU A 370 0.73 29.48 -29.09
CA LEU A 370 1.49 28.25 -29.17
C LEU A 370 0.54 27.07 -28.91
N GLY A 371 0.21 26.33 -29.96
CA GLY A 371 -0.81 25.28 -29.90
C GLY A 371 -2.15 25.82 -29.40
N PRO A 372 -2.79 25.18 -28.39
CA PRO A 372 -4.05 25.64 -27.83
C PRO A 372 -3.93 26.86 -26.90
N ALA A 373 -2.72 27.26 -26.50
CA ALA A 373 -2.49 28.35 -25.56
C ALA A 373 -2.25 29.69 -26.25
N ARG A 374 -2.85 30.74 -25.70
CA ARG A 374 -2.49 32.14 -26.00
C ARG A 374 -1.72 32.73 -24.82
N PHE A 375 -0.56 33.30 -25.10
CA PHE A 375 0.29 33.99 -24.15
C PHE A 375 0.13 35.50 -24.33
N ALA A 376 0.03 36.25 -23.24
CA ALA A 376 -0.05 37.70 -23.28
C ALA A 376 0.75 38.32 -22.14
N LEU A 377 1.41 39.44 -22.41
CA LEU A 377 2.11 40.21 -21.39
C LEU A 377 1.21 41.32 -20.83
N GLU A 378 0.98 41.32 -19.52
CA GLU A 378 0.24 42.36 -18.83
C GLU A 378 1.06 43.66 -18.67
N GLU A 379 0.40 44.79 -18.40
CA GLU A 379 1.09 46.06 -18.11
C GLU A 379 2.01 45.97 -16.89
N THR A 380 1.68 45.06 -15.96
CA THR A 380 2.47 44.73 -14.77
C THR A 380 3.74 43.92 -15.08
N GLY A 381 3.93 43.49 -16.33
CA GLY A 381 5.04 42.62 -16.73
C GLY A 381 4.81 41.14 -16.40
N ARG A 382 3.60 40.75 -15.99
CA ARG A 382 3.21 39.36 -15.71
C ARG A 382 2.78 38.63 -16.97
N LEU A 383 3.03 37.33 -17.00
CA LEU A 383 2.62 36.45 -18.08
C LEU A 383 1.20 35.93 -17.81
N ARG A 384 0.29 36.22 -18.73
CA ARG A 384 -1.07 35.67 -18.77
C ARG A 384 -1.14 34.57 -19.82
N ILE A 385 -1.75 33.45 -19.46
CA ILE A 385 -1.89 32.26 -20.29
C ILE A 385 -3.40 31.97 -20.41
N THR A 386 -3.92 31.94 -21.63
CA THR A 386 -5.32 31.62 -21.90
C THR A 386 -5.42 30.24 -22.54
N LEU A 387 -6.22 29.35 -21.94
CA LEU A 387 -6.51 28.00 -22.38
C LEU A 387 -8.05 27.86 -22.46
N GLY A 388 -8.60 27.69 -23.66
CA GLY A 388 -10.06 27.65 -23.82
C GLY A 388 -10.72 28.93 -23.27
N ARG A 389 -11.61 28.76 -22.28
CA ARG A 389 -12.26 29.88 -21.56
C ARG A 389 -11.49 30.34 -20.31
N ALA A 390 -10.49 29.59 -19.84
CA ALA A 390 -9.70 29.95 -18.67
C ALA A 390 -8.58 30.93 -19.00
N SER A 391 -8.31 31.83 -18.06
CA SER A 391 -7.13 32.69 -18.05
C SER A 391 -6.38 32.47 -16.75
N LEU A 392 -5.12 32.11 -16.86
CA LEU A 392 -4.17 31.92 -15.77
C LEU A 392 -3.18 33.08 -15.78
N THR A 393 -2.82 33.62 -14.63
CA THR A 393 -1.76 34.64 -14.53
C THR A 393 -0.65 34.12 -13.64
N LEU A 394 0.59 34.10 -14.14
CA LEU A 394 1.77 33.78 -13.32
C LEU A 394 2.08 34.97 -12.41
N ASP A 395 1.58 34.89 -11.18
CA ASP A 395 1.65 35.95 -10.16
C ASP A 395 2.93 35.90 -9.33
N HIS A 396 3.53 34.72 -9.21
CA HIS A 396 4.79 34.51 -8.53
C HIS A 396 5.58 33.39 -9.20
N LEU A 397 6.90 33.59 -9.23
CA LEU A 397 7.88 32.57 -9.57
C LEU A 397 9.14 32.82 -8.75
N GLY A 398 9.48 31.86 -7.90
CA GLY A 398 10.60 31.92 -6.96
C GLY A 398 11.39 30.62 -6.92
N TRP A 399 12.59 30.70 -6.34
CA TRP A 399 13.40 29.52 -6.04
C TRP A 399 14.37 29.78 -4.89
N LEU A 400 14.85 28.68 -4.32
CA LEU A 400 15.93 28.65 -3.33
C LEU A 400 17.19 28.09 -3.99
N GLU A 401 18.31 28.81 -3.86
CA GLU A 401 19.62 28.38 -4.35
C GLU A 401 20.66 28.38 -3.21
N ASP A 402 21.63 27.47 -3.31
CA ASP A 402 22.83 27.51 -2.48
C ASP A 402 23.84 28.56 -3.00
N ALA A 403 24.96 28.75 -2.31
CA ALA A 403 26.00 29.73 -2.63
C ALA A 403 26.76 29.40 -3.91
N THR A 404 26.66 28.16 -4.41
CA THR A 404 27.19 27.75 -5.70
C THR A 404 26.24 28.12 -6.86
N GLY A 405 25.00 28.52 -6.53
CA GLY A 405 23.93 28.76 -7.48
C GLY A 405 23.13 27.51 -7.85
N THR A 406 23.31 26.41 -7.11
CA THR A 406 22.51 25.19 -7.31
C THR A 406 21.13 25.39 -6.73
N VAL A 407 20.11 25.16 -7.55
CA VAL A 407 18.70 25.35 -7.20
C VAL A 407 18.20 24.09 -6.48
N LEU A 408 17.52 24.27 -5.34
CA LEU A 408 17.03 23.19 -4.49
C LEU A 408 15.50 23.05 -4.49
N GLU A 409 14.80 24.16 -4.60
CA GLU A 409 13.33 24.19 -4.68
C GLU A 409 12.90 25.36 -5.56
N LEU A 410 11.88 25.16 -6.39
CA LEU A 410 11.18 26.21 -7.13
C LEU A 410 9.71 26.22 -6.72
N ASP A 411 9.13 27.42 -6.66
CA ASP A 411 7.72 27.60 -6.40
C ASP A 411 7.09 28.60 -7.38
N ALA A 412 5.81 28.39 -7.67
CA ALA A 412 5.03 29.24 -8.54
C ALA A 412 3.63 29.46 -7.98
N ARG A 413 3.07 30.63 -8.28
CA ARG A 413 1.68 30.96 -7.94
C ARG A 413 0.95 31.44 -9.18
N LEU A 414 -0.18 30.79 -9.45
CA LEU A 414 -1.05 31.08 -10.57
C LEU A 414 -2.37 31.66 -10.04
N GLY A 415 -2.74 32.85 -10.52
CA GLY A 415 -4.11 33.34 -10.41
C GLY A 415 -5.00 32.55 -11.35
N THR A 416 -6.10 31.99 -10.84
CA THR A 416 -6.99 31.08 -11.59
C THR A 416 -8.45 31.50 -11.45
N PRO A 417 -9.35 31.08 -12.37
CA PRO A 417 -10.78 31.15 -12.09
C PRO A 417 -11.15 30.23 -10.91
N ASN A 418 -12.31 30.49 -10.28
CA ASN A 418 -12.90 29.55 -9.33
C ASN A 418 -13.39 28.31 -10.09
N CYS A 419 -12.89 27.13 -9.71
CA CYS A 419 -13.14 25.86 -10.41
C CYS A 419 -12.94 24.68 -9.45
N GLY A 420 -13.37 23.48 -9.83
CA GLY A 420 -13.05 22.25 -9.11
C GLY A 420 -11.64 21.76 -9.46
N ILE A 421 -10.99 21.08 -8.52
CA ILE A 421 -9.67 20.46 -8.70
C ILE A 421 -9.81 18.95 -8.55
N PHE A 422 -9.48 18.20 -9.59
CA PHE A 422 -9.66 16.76 -9.63
C PHE A 422 -8.41 16.01 -10.09
N GLY A 423 -8.29 14.73 -9.76
CA GLY A 423 -7.12 13.90 -10.07
C GLY A 423 -6.20 13.76 -8.87
N LEU A 424 -4.93 14.16 -9.03
CA LEU A 424 -3.85 14.08 -8.03
C LEU A 424 -3.44 12.66 -7.62
N GLY A 425 -3.73 11.66 -8.46
CA GLY A 425 -3.52 10.25 -8.15
C GLY A 425 -4.73 9.62 -7.46
N GLU A 426 -4.47 8.62 -6.62
CA GLU A 426 -5.45 8.02 -5.71
C GLU A 426 -5.58 8.89 -4.45
N ARG A 427 -6.79 9.36 -4.12
CA ARG A 427 -7.05 10.24 -2.97
C ARG A 427 -8.26 9.77 -2.16
N TYR A 428 -8.10 9.74 -0.84
CA TYR A 428 -9.07 9.17 0.10
C TYR A 428 -9.93 10.24 0.80
N ASN A 429 -9.52 11.50 0.75
CA ASN A 429 -10.14 12.61 1.49
C ASN A 429 -11.34 13.23 0.76
N ALA A 430 -11.20 13.50 -0.54
CA ALA A 430 -12.19 14.22 -1.34
C ALA A 430 -11.99 13.97 -2.84
N LEU A 431 -13.06 14.12 -3.63
CA LEU A 431 -12.97 14.11 -5.08
C LEU A 431 -12.56 15.49 -5.63
N ASP A 432 -13.17 16.56 -5.12
CA ASP A 432 -12.78 17.95 -5.38
C ASP A 432 -11.80 18.41 -4.29
N GLN A 433 -10.59 18.79 -4.70
CA GLN A 433 -9.46 19.13 -3.83
C GLN A 433 -9.34 20.64 -3.59
N TRP A 434 -10.28 21.45 -4.09
CA TRP A 434 -10.31 22.87 -3.77
C TRP A 434 -10.39 23.09 -2.24
N GLY A 435 -9.58 24.01 -1.72
CA GLY A 435 -9.40 24.29 -0.30
C GLY A 435 -8.38 23.40 0.42
N GLN A 436 -7.75 22.46 -0.28
CA GLN A 436 -6.75 21.55 0.29
C GLN A 436 -5.31 22.02 0.02
N HIS A 437 -4.40 21.56 0.87
CA HIS A 437 -2.96 21.55 0.59
C HIS A 437 -2.55 20.08 0.49
N VAL A 438 -2.03 19.68 -0.67
CA VAL A 438 -1.79 18.29 -1.01
C VAL A 438 -0.38 18.14 -1.56
N ASP A 439 0.36 17.17 -1.03
CA ASP A 439 1.69 16.81 -1.53
C ASP A 439 1.69 15.56 -2.41
N GLN A 440 2.80 15.40 -3.12
CA GLN A 440 3.06 14.30 -4.04
C GLN A 440 4.26 13.51 -3.52
N PHE A 441 3.96 12.60 -2.61
CA PHE A 441 4.93 11.81 -1.88
C PHE A 441 4.36 10.42 -1.65
N VAL A 442 4.89 9.42 -2.36
CA VAL A 442 4.49 8.02 -2.18
C VAL A 442 4.73 7.64 -0.72
N TYR A 443 3.70 7.14 -0.04
CA TYR A 443 3.80 6.81 1.38
C TYR A 443 2.91 5.65 1.77
N ASN A 444 3.47 4.71 2.55
CA ASN A 444 2.71 3.63 3.15
C ASN A 444 1.96 4.14 4.40
N GLN A 445 0.76 4.70 4.21
CA GLN A 445 -0.13 5.06 5.30
C GLN A 445 -1.07 3.90 5.63
N TYR A 446 -0.67 3.09 6.60
CA TYR A 446 -1.47 1.97 7.06
C TYR A 446 -2.76 2.44 7.73
N LYS A 447 -3.90 2.24 7.04
CA LYS A 447 -5.26 2.68 7.43
C LYS A 447 -5.38 4.21 7.58
N ASN A 448 -6.61 4.72 7.49
CA ASN A 448 -6.91 6.15 7.70
C ASN A 448 -6.01 7.07 6.86
N GLN A 449 -5.95 6.83 5.56
CA GLN A 449 -5.02 7.45 4.62
C GLN A 449 -5.07 9.00 4.66
N GLY A 450 -6.24 9.59 4.88
CA GLY A 450 -6.40 11.03 4.98
C GLY A 450 -5.95 11.70 3.68
N LEU A 451 -4.95 12.61 3.77
CA LEU A 451 -4.33 13.26 2.60
C LEU A 451 -3.19 12.44 1.97
N ARG A 452 -2.66 11.44 2.69
CA ARG A 452 -1.57 10.57 2.24
C ARG A 452 -2.11 9.51 1.28
N THR A 453 -1.23 8.95 0.46
CA THR A 453 -1.61 7.95 -0.54
C THR A 453 -0.42 7.12 -1.00
N TYR A 454 -0.73 5.91 -1.47
CA TYR A 454 0.23 5.02 -2.12
C TYR A 454 0.50 5.43 -3.59
N ILE A 455 -0.45 6.11 -4.24
CA ILE A 455 -0.36 6.55 -5.64
C ILE A 455 -0.64 8.06 -5.78
N PRO A 456 0.23 8.96 -5.32
CA PRO A 456 0.13 10.38 -5.66
C PRO A 456 0.50 10.58 -7.14
N MET A 457 -0.10 11.58 -7.82
CA MET A 457 0.36 12.03 -9.12
C MET A 457 0.28 13.56 -9.21
N PRO A 458 1.31 14.26 -9.70
CA PRO A 458 1.38 15.72 -9.76
C PRO A 458 0.54 16.31 -10.92
N VAL A 459 -0.66 15.78 -11.17
CA VAL A 459 -1.58 16.24 -12.21
C VAL A 459 -2.94 16.57 -11.62
N PHE A 460 -3.50 17.71 -12.00
CA PHE A 460 -4.88 18.04 -11.73
C PHE A 460 -5.62 18.55 -12.96
N TYR A 461 -6.93 18.34 -12.94
CA TYR A 461 -7.87 18.71 -13.98
C TYR A 461 -8.90 19.65 -13.41
N THR A 462 -9.43 20.54 -14.24
CA THR A 462 -10.49 21.47 -13.83
C THR A 462 -11.67 21.44 -14.78
N ASP A 463 -12.83 21.80 -14.26
CA ASP A 463 -14.05 22.05 -15.03
C ASP A 463 -14.07 23.47 -15.64
N ALA A 464 -12.94 24.18 -15.63
CA ALA A 464 -12.76 25.50 -16.24
C ALA A 464 -11.95 25.42 -17.56
N ASP A 465 -11.97 24.27 -18.24
CA ASP A 465 -11.29 24.00 -19.51
C ASP A 465 -9.74 23.98 -19.47
N PHE A 466 -9.14 23.89 -18.28
CA PHE A 466 -7.69 23.73 -18.12
C PHE A 466 -7.31 22.66 -17.10
N GLY A 467 -6.13 22.08 -17.26
CA GLY A 467 -5.48 21.23 -16.26
C GLY A 467 -3.98 21.47 -16.27
N LEU A 468 -3.29 21.05 -15.22
CA LEU A 468 -1.82 21.15 -15.13
C LEU A 468 -1.25 19.83 -14.70
N TRP A 469 -0.19 19.39 -15.38
CA TRP A 469 0.68 18.33 -14.91
C TRP A 469 2.06 18.91 -14.66
N LEU A 470 2.52 18.84 -13.41
CA LEU A 470 3.90 19.14 -13.02
C LEU A 470 4.74 17.89 -13.28
N ALA A 471 5.51 17.91 -14.36
CA ALA A 471 6.29 16.79 -14.85
C ALA A 471 7.59 16.64 -14.06
N THR A 472 7.50 15.99 -12.90
CA THR A 472 8.60 15.70 -11.99
C THR A 472 8.36 14.35 -11.31
N ASP A 473 9.44 13.69 -10.90
CA ASP A 473 9.40 12.55 -9.96
C ASP A 473 9.78 13.00 -8.54
N SER A 474 10.26 14.23 -8.36
CA SER A 474 10.63 14.76 -7.05
C SER A 474 9.41 15.03 -6.18
N TYR A 475 9.67 15.27 -4.89
CA TYR A 475 8.67 15.83 -4.00
C TYR A 475 8.12 17.14 -4.57
N SER A 476 6.80 17.23 -4.61
CA SER A 476 6.09 18.44 -5.00
C SER A 476 4.83 18.61 -4.15
N TRP A 477 4.31 19.84 -4.11
CA TRP A 477 3.12 20.18 -3.33
C TRP A 477 2.25 21.18 -4.09
N PHE A 478 0.97 21.19 -3.74
CA PHE A 478 -0.04 22.11 -4.27
C PHE A 478 -0.89 22.69 -3.14
N ASP A 479 -1.15 23.99 -3.20
CA ASP A 479 -2.14 24.69 -2.38
C ASP A 479 -3.26 25.21 -3.29
N PHE A 480 -4.46 24.68 -3.13
CA PHE A 480 -5.62 25.01 -3.96
C PHE A 480 -6.54 25.97 -3.22
N GLY A 481 -6.33 27.27 -3.38
CA GLY A 481 -7.24 28.27 -2.82
C GLY A 481 -7.26 28.35 -1.29
N ARG A 482 -6.39 27.59 -0.59
CA ARG A 482 -6.39 27.46 0.87
C ARG A 482 -5.69 28.65 1.51
N SER A 483 -4.51 28.98 1.01
CA SER A 483 -3.70 30.11 1.51
C SER A 483 -4.16 31.46 0.94
N ALA A 484 -4.68 31.47 -0.29
CA ALA A 484 -5.25 32.65 -0.93
C ALA A 484 -6.38 32.26 -1.89
N PRO A 485 -7.52 32.97 -1.93
CA PRO A 485 -8.62 32.64 -2.82
C PRO A 485 -8.22 32.80 -4.31
N ASN A 486 -8.89 32.05 -5.20
CA ASN A 486 -8.70 32.11 -6.66
C ASN A 486 -7.24 31.94 -7.10
N THR A 487 -6.51 31.09 -6.39
CA THR A 487 -5.08 30.92 -6.56
C THR A 487 -4.72 29.44 -6.45
N VAL A 488 -3.84 28.99 -7.33
CA VAL A 488 -3.12 27.73 -7.18
C VAL A 488 -1.65 28.05 -6.94
N ALA A 489 -1.12 27.68 -5.77
CA ALA A 489 0.32 27.68 -5.53
C ALA A 489 0.86 26.26 -5.64
N LEU A 490 2.08 26.12 -6.12
CA LEU A 490 2.75 24.84 -6.24
C LEU A 490 4.26 24.99 -6.05
N GLY A 491 4.91 23.94 -5.57
CA GLY A 491 6.36 23.88 -5.43
C GLY A 491 6.91 22.51 -5.74
N VAL A 492 8.20 22.48 -6.10
CA VAL A 492 8.94 21.26 -6.46
C VAL A 492 10.38 21.36 -5.99
N GLU A 493 10.87 20.29 -5.36
CA GLU A 493 12.28 20.14 -5.04
C GLU A 493 13.03 19.61 -6.27
N ALA A 494 13.47 20.52 -7.14
CA ALA A 494 14.17 20.25 -8.39
C ALA A 494 15.02 21.46 -8.82
N ASP A 495 15.75 21.33 -9.93
CA ASP A 495 16.51 22.44 -10.53
C ASP A 495 15.69 23.29 -11.52
N SER A 496 14.52 22.76 -11.92
CA SER A 496 13.63 23.37 -12.88
C SER A 496 12.19 22.95 -12.62
N LEU A 497 11.27 23.84 -12.99
CA LEU A 497 9.84 23.62 -12.86
C LEU A 497 9.26 23.40 -14.26
N ASP A 498 8.55 22.29 -14.45
CA ASP A 498 8.08 21.85 -15.75
C ASP A 498 6.58 21.52 -15.73
N LEU A 499 5.78 22.40 -16.33
CA LEU A 499 4.32 22.32 -16.34
C LEU A 499 3.80 22.03 -17.74
N ALA A 500 3.20 20.87 -17.94
CA ALA A 500 2.36 20.62 -19.10
C ALA A 500 0.99 21.29 -18.91
N LEU A 501 0.59 22.10 -19.88
CA LEU A 501 -0.71 22.75 -19.92
C LEU A 501 -1.71 21.84 -20.65
N LEU A 502 -2.75 21.42 -19.94
CA LEU A 502 -3.82 20.58 -20.48
C LEU A 502 -5.04 21.46 -20.75
N SER A 503 -5.79 21.18 -21.82
CA SER A 503 -6.91 22.03 -22.24
C SER A 503 -8.12 21.25 -22.71
N GLY A 504 -9.28 21.89 -22.69
CA GLY A 504 -10.56 21.29 -23.11
C GLY A 504 -11.30 20.65 -21.94
N THR A 505 -12.23 19.75 -22.24
CA THR A 505 -12.99 19.00 -21.24
C THR A 505 -12.08 18.15 -20.36
N ILE A 506 -12.54 17.78 -19.17
CA ILE A 506 -11.76 16.96 -18.23
C ILE A 506 -11.33 15.63 -18.88
N ALA A 507 -12.19 15.00 -19.70
CA ALA A 507 -11.83 13.79 -20.43
C ALA A 507 -10.69 14.01 -21.44
N GLU A 508 -10.68 15.15 -22.15
CA GLU A 508 -9.58 15.52 -23.06
C GLU A 508 -8.30 15.82 -22.27
N GLN A 509 -8.38 16.47 -21.11
CA GLN A 509 -7.23 16.73 -20.25
C GLN A 509 -6.60 15.42 -19.75
N ILE A 510 -7.41 14.45 -19.30
CA ILE A 510 -6.95 13.11 -18.89
C ILE A 510 -6.26 12.40 -20.06
N THR A 511 -6.88 12.43 -21.25
CA THR A 511 -6.31 11.84 -22.47
C THR A 511 -4.93 12.44 -22.78
N GLN A 512 -4.81 13.77 -22.71
CA GLN A 512 -3.55 14.50 -22.96
C GLN A 512 -2.45 14.16 -21.92
N PHE A 513 -2.82 13.92 -20.67
CA PHE A 513 -1.89 13.44 -19.64
C PHE A 513 -1.41 12.01 -19.94
N ILE A 514 -2.34 11.11 -20.26
CA ILE A 514 -2.04 9.70 -20.58
C ILE A 514 -1.19 9.59 -21.85
N ASP A 515 -1.45 10.41 -22.87
CA ASP A 515 -0.63 10.46 -24.10
C ASP A 515 0.83 10.85 -23.85
N GLN A 516 1.12 11.50 -22.72
CA GLN A 516 2.47 11.90 -22.34
C GLN A 516 3.14 10.95 -21.35
N THR A 517 2.37 10.10 -20.66
CA THR A 517 2.84 9.27 -19.54
C THR A 517 2.72 7.77 -19.80
N GLY A 518 2.04 7.36 -20.87
CA GLY A 518 1.99 5.97 -21.33
C GLY A 518 0.56 5.42 -21.38
N THR A 519 0.31 4.53 -22.34
CA THR A 519 -1.00 3.91 -22.55
C THR A 519 -1.32 2.92 -21.42
N PRO A 520 -2.55 2.92 -20.88
CA PRO A 520 -2.93 1.96 -19.84
C PRO A 520 -2.77 0.51 -20.30
N ALA A 521 -2.17 -0.35 -19.46
CA ALA A 521 -2.09 -1.77 -19.76
C ALA A 521 -3.45 -2.43 -19.57
N ASN A 522 -3.86 -3.27 -20.52
CA ASN A 522 -5.10 -4.02 -20.42
C ASN A 522 -4.93 -5.26 -19.52
N VAL A 523 -6.04 -5.78 -18.99
CA VAL A 523 -6.10 -7.03 -18.24
C VAL A 523 -6.70 -8.15 -19.09
N PRO A 524 -6.33 -9.42 -18.85
CA PRO A 524 -7.03 -10.57 -19.41
C PRO A 524 -8.43 -10.74 -18.77
N ASP A 525 -9.36 -11.38 -19.49
CA ASP A 525 -10.76 -11.54 -19.05
C ASP A 525 -10.90 -12.15 -17.65
N TRP A 526 -10.01 -13.10 -17.29
CA TRP A 526 -10.05 -13.75 -15.97
C TRP A 526 -9.81 -12.77 -14.81
N ALA A 527 -9.06 -11.68 -15.02
CA ALA A 527 -8.81 -10.67 -14.00
C ALA A 527 -10.04 -9.77 -13.75
N LEU A 528 -11.03 -9.79 -14.64
CA LEU A 528 -12.29 -9.07 -14.45
C LEU A 528 -13.34 -9.92 -13.71
N GLY A 529 -13.07 -11.17 -13.33
CA GLY A 529 -13.93 -11.95 -12.44
C GLY A 529 -13.74 -11.60 -10.95
N PRO A 530 -14.37 -12.35 -10.03
CA PRO A 530 -14.15 -12.25 -8.58
C PRO A 530 -12.82 -12.87 -8.14
N TRP A 531 -12.09 -12.17 -7.26
CA TRP A 531 -10.81 -12.57 -6.71
C TRP A 531 -10.95 -13.00 -5.26
N MET A 532 -10.19 -14.03 -4.91
CA MET A 532 -10.14 -14.64 -3.60
C MET A 532 -8.76 -14.43 -2.99
N SER A 533 -8.69 -13.87 -1.79
CA SER A 533 -7.43 -13.68 -1.10
C SER A 533 -7.61 -13.76 0.41
N SER A 534 -6.58 -14.26 1.10
CA SER A 534 -6.40 -14.13 2.54
C SER A 534 -4.95 -14.40 2.87
N ASN A 535 -4.36 -13.57 3.74
CA ASN A 535 -3.04 -13.87 4.31
C ASN A 535 -3.06 -15.18 5.13
N ASN A 536 -4.24 -15.63 5.56
CA ASN A 536 -4.38 -16.85 6.38
C ASN A 536 -4.12 -18.15 5.61
N TRP A 537 -4.13 -18.12 4.28
CA TRP A 537 -3.96 -19.29 3.43
C TRP A 537 -2.47 -19.58 3.21
N ASP A 538 -1.88 -20.25 4.19
CA ASP A 538 -0.41 -20.46 4.30
C ASP A 538 0.02 -21.92 4.11
N ASN A 539 -0.84 -22.73 3.50
CA ASN A 539 -0.58 -24.11 3.15
C ASN A 539 -1.56 -24.60 2.07
N GLN A 540 -1.16 -25.65 1.35
CA GLN A 540 -1.90 -26.24 0.23
C GLN A 540 -3.26 -26.80 0.65
N ARG A 541 -3.34 -27.47 1.81
CA ARG A 541 -4.59 -28.04 2.31
C ARG A 541 -5.65 -26.97 2.53
N GLU A 542 -5.25 -25.81 3.05
CA GLU A 542 -6.18 -24.70 3.24
C GLU A 542 -6.63 -24.14 1.88
N VAL A 543 -5.72 -23.96 0.92
CA VAL A 543 -6.07 -23.54 -0.46
C VAL A 543 -7.09 -24.51 -1.09
N GLU A 544 -6.84 -25.81 -1.03
CA GLU A 544 -7.75 -26.85 -1.55
C GLU A 544 -9.12 -26.85 -0.85
N LYS A 545 -9.14 -26.56 0.47
CA LYS A 545 -10.39 -26.38 1.22
C LYS A 545 -11.16 -25.15 0.75
N GLN A 546 -10.51 -24.00 0.56
CA GLN A 546 -11.18 -22.80 0.06
C GLN A 546 -11.72 -23.01 -1.37
N LEU A 547 -10.98 -23.75 -2.19
CA LEU A 547 -11.42 -24.19 -3.51
C LEU A 547 -12.66 -25.08 -3.44
N ALA A 548 -12.68 -26.07 -2.54
CA ALA A 548 -13.85 -26.92 -2.30
C ALA A 548 -15.07 -26.13 -1.82
N LEU A 549 -14.90 -25.19 -0.89
CA LEU A 549 -15.98 -24.32 -0.39
C LEU A 549 -16.52 -23.38 -1.49
N THR A 550 -15.63 -22.89 -2.36
CA THR A 550 -16.00 -22.09 -3.53
C THR A 550 -16.92 -22.89 -4.47
N ARG A 551 -16.60 -24.16 -4.72
CA ARG A 551 -17.47 -25.09 -5.47
C ARG A 551 -18.79 -25.36 -4.76
N GLU A 552 -18.73 -25.71 -3.46
CA GLU A 552 -19.89 -26.04 -2.64
C GLU A 552 -20.95 -24.94 -2.68
N HIS A 553 -20.49 -23.69 -2.58
CA HIS A 553 -21.36 -22.52 -2.56
C HIS A 553 -21.65 -21.94 -3.95
N GLY A 554 -21.11 -22.53 -5.02
CA GLY A 554 -21.27 -22.08 -6.40
C GLY A 554 -20.83 -20.63 -6.59
N ILE A 555 -19.65 -20.28 -6.08
CA ILE A 555 -19.03 -18.97 -6.22
C ILE A 555 -18.09 -19.01 -7.43
N PRO A 556 -18.33 -18.18 -8.47
CA PRO A 556 -17.57 -18.24 -9.70
C PRO A 556 -16.31 -17.36 -9.63
N ALA A 557 -15.44 -17.62 -8.67
CA ALA A 557 -14.16 -16.91 -8.57
C ALA A 557 -13.22 -17.31 -9.71
N THR A 558 -12.40 -16.37 -10.19
CA THR A 558 -11.48 -16.56 -11.32
C THR A 558 -10.01 -16.33 -10.96
N VAL A 559 -9.73 -15.76 -9.78
CA VAL A 559 -8.37 -15.53 -9.28
C VAL A 559 -8.27 -15.94 -7.81
N LEU A 560 -7.16 -16.58 -7.47
CA LEU A 560 -6.75 -16.84 -6.10
C LEU A 560 -5.37 -16.20 -5.87
N VAL A 561 -5.25 -15.43 -4.80
CA VAL A 561 -3.98 -14.83 -4.35
C VAL A 561 -3.49 -15.57 -3.10
N ILE A 562 -2.22 -15.95 -3.08
CA ILE A 562 -1.55 -16.51 -1.90
C ILE A 562 -0.45 -15.56 -1.46
N GLU A 563 -0.52 -15.10 -0.21
CA GLU A 563 0.50 -14.24 0.37
C GLU A 563 1.56 -15.01 1.15
N ALA A 564 1.12 -15.78 2.16
CA ALA A 564 1.99 -16.58 3.03
C ALA A 564 2.42 -17.92 2.37
N TRP A 565 2.89 -17.86 1.12
CA TRP A 565 3.32 -19.03 0.35
C TRP A 565 4.77 -19.43 0.60
N SER A 566 5.60 -18.45 0.99
CA SER A 566 7.05 -18.58 0.94
C SER A 566 7.66 -19.10 2.26
N ASP A 567 8.98 -19.31 2.26
CA ASP A 567 9.81 -19.56 3.44
C ASP A 567 9.92 -18.36 4.41
N GLU A 568 9.27 -17.23 4.08
CA GLU A 568 9.28 -15.98 4.85
C GLU A 568 10.68 -15.39 5.10
N ALA A 569 11.65 -15.80 4.28
CA ALA A 569 13.04 -15.36 4.33
C ALA A 569 13.54 -14.88 2.96
N THR A 570 13.41 -15.72 1.94
CA THR A 570 13.85 -15.43 0.57
C THR A 570 12.75 -14.85 -0.31
N PHE A 571 11.49 -15.15 0.00
CA PHE A 571 10.30 -14.78 -0.79
C PHE A 571 10.33 -15.29 -2.25
N TYR A 572 11.14 -16.29 -2.55
CA TYR A 572 11.09 -16.99 -3.84
C TYR A 572 11.05 -18.51 -3.70
N ILE A 573 11.16 -19.06 -2.47
CA ILE A 573 11.09 -20.49 -2.18
C ILE A 573 9.81 -20.75 -1.37
N PHE A 574 9.07 -21.81 -1.73
CA PHE A 574 7.90 -22.25 -0.95
C PHE A 574 8.29 -22.71 0.46
N ASN A 575 7.41 -22.47 1.42
CA ASN A 575 7.65 -22.87 2.81
C ASN A 575 7.89 -24.38 2.97
N ASP A 576 8.70 -24.78 3.95
CA ASP A 576 9.12 -26.17 4.26
C ASP A 576 9.83 -26.95 3.12
N ALA A 577 10.06 -26.34 1.95
CA ALA A 577 10.81 -26.97 0.87
C ALA A 577 12.24 -27.30 1.30
N SER A 578 12.68 -28.51 1.01
CA SER A 578 14.05 -28.97 1.24
C SER A 578 14.86 -28.91 -0.04
N TYR A 579 16.10 -28.42 0.02
CA TYR A 579 16.95 -28.25 -1.15
C TYR A 579 18.44 -28.26 -0.76
N ALA A 580 19.31 -28.55 -1.73
CA ALA A 580 20.74 -28.35 -1.56
C ALA A 580 21.07 -26.86 -1.67
N LEU A 581 21.78 -26.30 -0.70
CA LEU A 581 22.14 -24.89 -0.71
C LEU A 581 22.97 -24.54 -1.95
N ARG A 582 22.55 -23.51 -2.68
CA ARG A 582 23.22 -22.99 -3.88
C ARG A 582 24.16 -21.83 -3.53
N PRO A 583 25.20 -21.54 -4.32
CA PRO A 583 25.87 -20.23 -4.27
C PRO A 583 24.86 -19.10 -4.45
N GLY A 584 25.09 -17.93 -3.83
CA GLY A 584 24.16 -16.80 -3.92
C GLY A 584 23.96 -16.28 -5.36
N SER A 585 24.94 -16.51 -6.24
CA SER A 585 24.90 -16.17 -7.67
C SER A 585 24.00 -17.08 -8.51
N GLU A 586 23.59 -18.24 -7.99
CA GLU A 586 22.81 -19.24 -8.73
C GLU A 586 21.31 -19.16 -8.40
N ALA A 587 20.50 -19.59 -9.35
CA ALA A 587 19.05 -19.75 -9.20
C ALA A 587 18.68 -21.24 -9.10
N PHE A 588 17.51 -21.50 -8.53
CA PHE A 588 16.93 -22.84 -8.47
C PHE A 588 16.00 -23.09 -9.66
N SER A 589 15.88 -24.35 -10.05
CA SER A 589 14.79 -24.89 -10.85
C SER A 589 13.79 -25.63 -9.94
N TYR A 590 12.58 -25.89 -10.41
CA TYR A 590 11.59 -26.63 -9.62
C TYR A 590 12.10 -28.01 -9.15
N ALA A 591 12.87 -28.70 -10.01
CA ALA A 591 13.43 -30.02 -9.73
C ALA A 591 14.52 -30.04 -8.63
N ASP A 592 15.01 -28.87 -8.21
CA ASP A 592 15.97 -28.76 -7.10
C ASP A 592 15.31 -28.86 -5.72
N PHE A 593 13.98 -28.73 -5.66
CA PHE A 593 13.22 -28.77 -4.43
C PHE A 593 12.64 -30.16 -4.17
N THR A 594 12.66 -30.58 -2.92
CA THR A 594 11.90 -31.70 -2.39
C THR A 594 10.86 -31.16 -1.42
N PHE A 595 9.60 -31.46 -1.69
CA PHE A 595 8.47 -31.02 -0.87
C PHE A 595 8.07 -32.17 0.07
N PRO A 596 8.29 -32.04 1.38
CA PRO A 596 7.91 -33.10 2.31
C PRO A 596 6.39 -33.20 2.45
N GLU A 597 5.87 -34.42 2.56
CA GLU A 597 4.43 -34.68 2.76
C GLU A 597 3.86 -33.98 4.00
N TRP A 598 4.67 -33.81 5.06
CA TRP A 598 4.28 -33.12 6.28
C TRP A 598 4.33 -31.59 6.18
N GLY A 599 4.96 -31.05 5.13
CA GLY A 599 5.18 -29.62 4.94
C GLY A 599 3.89 -28.89 4.55
N ARG A 600 3.96 -27.56 4.58
CA ARG A 600 2.84 -26.69 4.17
C ARG A 600 2.46 -26.84 2.70
N TRP A 601 3.43 -27.09 1.84
CA TRP A 601 3.26 -27.17 0.40
C TRP A 601 3.83 -28.49 -0.12
N PRO A 602 3.17 -29.64 0.14
CA PRO A 602 3.69 -30.96 -0.24
C PRO A 602 3.71 -31.20 -1.75
N ASP A 603 2.86 -30.51 -2.53
CA ASP A 603 2.83 -30.60 -3.99
C ASP A 603 2.29 -29.29 -4.63
N PRO A 604 3.12 -28.24 -4.73
CA PRO A 604 2.72 -26.97 -5.34
C PRO A 604 2.26 -27.09 -6.79
N GLU A 605 2.86 -28.01 -7.57
CA GLU A 605 2.51 -28.23 -8.98
C GLU A 605 1.08 -28.73 -9.10
N SER A 606 0.73 -29.80 -8.37
CA SER A 606 -0.64 -30.33 -8.38
C SER A 606 -1.67 -29.33 -7.85
N MET A 607 -1.30 -28.47 -6.90
CA MET A 607 -2.19 -27.41 -6.41
C MET A 607 -2.51 -26.40 -7.51
N ILE A 608 -1.50 -25.96 -8.25
CA ILE A 608 -1.66 -25.00 -9.36
C ILE A 608 -2.48 -25.62 -10.48
N ASP A 609 -2.19 -26.87 -10.85
CA ASP A 609 -2.96 -27.63 -11.83
C ASP A 609 -4.44 -27.75 -11.42
N ALA A 610 -4.73 -27.99 -10.14
CA ALA A 610 -6.10 -28.07 -9.64
C ALA A 610 -6.84 -26.73 -9.75
N LEU A 611 -6.18 -25.60 -9.47
CA LEU A 611 -6.74 -24.26 -9.68
C LEU A 611 -7.01 -24.00 -11.16
N HIS A 612 -6.04 -24.30 -12.03
CA HIS A 612 -6.14 -24.10 -13.46
C HIS A 612 -7.20 -24.98 -14.12
N ALA A 613 -7.37 -26.22 -13.67
CA ALA A 613 -8.40 -27.13 -14.14
C ALA A 613 -9.82 -26.59 -13.86
N GLU A 614 -9.97 -25.71 -12.87
CA GLU A 614 -11.20 -24.99 -12.60
C GLU A 614 -11.29 -23.64 -13.29
N GLY A 615 -10.25 -23.20 -14.01
CA GLY A 615 -10.22 -21.87 -14.62
C GLY A 615 -9.96 -20.74 -13.61
N ILE A 616 -9.29 -21.04 -12.49
CA ILE A 616 -8.82 -20.06 -11.50
C ILE A 616 -7.34 -19.81 -11.71
N LYS A 617 -6.95 -18.53 -11.77
CA LYS A 617 -5.55 -18.11 -11.91
C LYS A 617 -4.89 -17.85 -10.57
N LEU A 618 -3.61 -18.18 -10.45
CA LEU A 618 -2.84 -18.02 -9.22
C LEU A 618 -1.94 -16.77 -9.31
N ILE A 619 -2.04 -15.91 -8.30
CA ILE A 619 -1.14 -14.78 -8.08
C ILE A 619 -0.38 -14.97 -6.76
N LEU A 620 0.93 -14.76 -6.77
CA LEU A 620 1.78 -14.87 -5.57
C LEU A 620 2.27 -13.49 -5.08
N TRP A 621 2.25 -13.28 -3.77
CA TRP A 621 2.76 -12.05 -3.16
C TRP A 621 4.29 -11.92 -3.28
N GLN A 622 4.77 -10.68 -3.46
CA GLN A 622 6.18 -10.31 -3.61
C GLN A 622 6.47 -8.95 -2.95
N ILE A 623 7.75 -8.74 -2.60
CA ILE A 623 8.29 -7.52 -2.00
C ILE A 623 9.69 -7.23 -2.55
N PRO A 624 10.12 -5.97 -2.72
CA PRO A 624 11.38 -5.65 -3.38
C PRO A 624 12.60 -5.61 -2.44
N VAL A 625 12.65 -6.46 -1.42
CA VAL A 625 13.71 -6.42 -0.39
C VAL A 625 14.36 -7.77 -0.12
N ILE A 626 15.63 -7.74 0.31
CA ILE A 626 16.25 -8.87 1.02
C ILE A 626 16.00 -8.66 2.52
N LYS A 627 15.07 -9.44 3.08
CA LYS A 627 14.63 -9.34 4.48
C LYS A 627 15.80 -9.37 5.46
N HIS A 628 15.73 -8.60 6.53
CA HIS A 628 16.66 -8.74 7.65
C HIS A 628 15.87 -8.74 8.95
N VAL A 629 16.15 -9.71 9.81
CA VAL A 629 15.68 -9.77 11.20
C VAL A 629 16.81 -10.42 12.00
N ALA A 630 17.17 -9.86 13.15
CA ALA A 630 18.34 -10.34 13.93
C ALA A 630 18.24 -11.82 14.34
N SER A 631 17.01 -12.32 14.53
CA SER A 631 16.70 -13.71 14.89
C SER A 631 16.67 -14.67 13.69
N LEU A 632 16.62 -14.15 12.46
CA LEU A 632 16.44 -14.95 11.24
C LEU A 632 17.79 -15.42 10.71
N ASP A 633 18.18 -16.63 11.08
CA ASP A 633 19.31 -17.34 10.45
C ASP A 633 18.80 -18.30 9.37
N HIS A 634 18.93 -17.88 8.11
CA HIS A 634 18.48 -18.66 6.95
C HIS A 634 19.62 -18.81 5.92
N PRO A 635 20.25 -20.00 5.79
CA PRO A 635 21.52 -20.15 5.06
C PRO A 635 21.49 -19.72 3.59
N GLN A 636 20.42 -20.02 2.85
CA GLN A 636 20.32 -19.62 1.44
C GLN A 636 20.17 -18.11 1.30
N LYS A 637 19.34 -17.52 2.15
CA LYS A 637 19.12 -16.07 2.20
C LYS A 637 20.41 -15.33 2.57
N ASN A 638 21.22 -15.88 3.48
CA ASN A 638 22.52 -15.30 3.85
C ASN A 638 23.51 -15.32 2.67
N ARG A 639 23.51 -16.40 1.86
CA ARG A 639 24.34 -16.49 0.64
C ARG A 639 23.87 -15.49 -0.42
N ASP A 640 22.55 -15.36 -0.60
CA ASP A 640 21.97 -14.39 -1.52
C ASP A 640 22.28 -12.95 -1.08
N GLU A 641 22.14 -12.63 0.21
CA GLU A 641 22.51 -11.32 0.78
C GLU A 641 23.99 -11.02 0.58
N THR A 642 24.87 -12.00 0.84
CA THR A 642 26.32 -11.83 0.63
C THR A 642 26.62 -11.47 -0.83
N HIS A 643 26.07 -12.23 -1.77
CA HIS A 643 26.27 -11.97 -3.19
C HIS A 643 25.67 -10.62 -3.63
N PHE A 644 24.47 -10.30 -3.14
CA PHE A 644 23.79 -9.02 -3.39
C PHE A 644 24.66 -7.82 -2.97
N LEU A 645 25.27 -7.90 -1.79
CA LEU A 645 26.18 -6.89 -1.25
C LEU A 645 27.50 -6.82 -2.04
N GLU A 646 28.12 -7.97 -2.35
CA GLU A 646 29.38 -8.04 -3.11
C GLU A 646 29.25 -7.45 -4.53
N ARG A 647 28.09 -7.63 -5.16
CA ARG A 647 27.82 -7.13 -6.52
C ARG A 647 27.22 -5.73 -6.54
N GLY A 648 26.79 -5.21 -5.39
CA GLY A 648 26.20 -3.88 -5.28
C GLY A 648 24.85 -3.75 -5.98
N TYR A 649 23.99 -4.78 -5.90
CA TYR A 649 22.67 -4.80 -6.53
C TYR A 649 21.61 -3.95 -5.80
N GLY A 650 21.92 -3.44 -4.61
CA GLY A 650 21.02 -2.62 -3.82
C GLY A 650 21.28 -1.12 -3.96
N VAL A 651 20.29 -0.36 -3.50
CA VAL A 651 20.38 1.10 -3.37
C VAL A 651 21.50 1.45 -2.37
N ARG A 652 22.22 2.56 -2.60
CA ARG A 652 23.39 2.95 -1.79
C ARG A 652 23.29 4.38 -1.28
N HIS A 653 23.99 4.65 -0.18
CA HIS A 653 24.31 6.00 0.25
C HIS A 653 25.46 6.58 -0.61
N PRO A 654 25.68 7.92 -0.59
CA PRO A 654 26.78 8.56 -1.32
C PRO A 654 28.18 8.01 -1.02
N ASP A 655 28.40 7.48 0.19
CA ASP A 655 29.67 6.89 0.62
C ASP A 655 29.88 5.45 0.10
N GLY A 656 28.91 4.91 -0.65
CA GLY A 656 28.92 3.58 -1.23
C GLY A 656 28.38 2.47 -0.32
N THR A 657 28.00 2.78 0.92
CA THR A 657 27.37 1.81 1.83
C THR A 657 25.95 1.46 1.36
N PRO A 658 25.49 0.21 1.55
CA PRO A 658 24.15 -0.20 1.12
C PRO A 658 23.07 0.44 2.01
N LEU A 659 21.96 0.84 1.40
CA LEU A 659 20.76 1.24 2.13
C LEU A 659 20.18 0.04 2.87
N ARG A 660 20.09 0.16 4.19
CA ARG A 660 19.17 -0.63 5.01
C ARG A 660 17.97 0.23 5.38
N LEU A 661 16.77 -0.31 5.24
CA LEU A 661 15.55 0.44 5.49
C LEU A 661 15.54 0.98 6.94
N PRO A 662 15.53 2.31 7.14
CA PRO A 662 15.76 2.89 8.47
C PRO A 662 14.57 2.71 9.41
N GLU A 663 13.37 2.54 8.86
CA GLU A 663 12.13 2.44 9.60
C GLU A 663 11.03 1.73 8.79
N GLY A 664 9.87 1.58 9.42
CA GLY A 664 8.66 1.06 8.79
C GLY A 664 8.69 -0.44 8.56
N TRP A 665 7.85 -0.89 7.64
CA TRP A 665 7.75 -2.30 7.28
C TRP A 665 9.05 -2.77 6.61
N PHE A 666 9.54 -3.97 6.98
CA PHE A 666 10.84 -4.49 6.57
C PHE A 666 12.06 -3.64 6.98
N LYS A 667 11.98 -2.94 8.12
CA LYS A 667 13.14 -2.28 8.74
C LYS A 667 14.39 -3.18 8.72
N ASP A 668 15.54 -2.57 8.48
CA ASP A 668 16.87 -3.15 8.34
C ASP A 668 17.09 -4.04 7.09
N ALA A 669 16.05 -4.32 6.30
CA ALA A 669 16.18 -5.04 5.04
C ALA A 669 16.96 -4.23 4.00
N LEU A 670 17.57 -4.92 3.03
CA LEU A 670 18.23 -4.29 1.89
C LEU A 670 17.21 -4.09 0.75
N LEU A 671 17.24 -2.91 0.13
CA LEU A 671 16.34 -2.56 -0.99
C LEU A 671 16.99 -2.89 -2.34
N MET A 672 16.29 -3.64 -3.19
CA MET A 672 16.72 -3.97 -4.56
C MET A 672 16.76 -2.73 -5.44
N ASP A 673 17.82 -2.52 -6.21
CA ASP A 673 17.85 -1.44 -7.22
C ASP A 673 17.38 -1.96 -8.60
N PHE A 674 16.12 -1.73 -8.96
CA PHE A 674 15.57 -2.19 -10.25
C PHE A 674 16.14 -1.48 -11.49
N THR A 675 16.89 -0.39 -11.29
CA THR A 675 17.67 0.25 -12.37
C THR A 675 18.96 -0.51 -12.67
N HIS A 676 19.41 -1.36 -11.74
CA HIS A 676 20.58 -2.22 -11.92
C HIS A 676 20.26 -3.43 -12.81
N GLU A 677 20.71 -3.41 -14.06
CA GLU A 677 20.38 -4.45 -15.06
C GLU A 677 20.77 -5.88 -14.62
N GLU A 678 22.02 -6.09 -14.19
CA GLU A 678 22.49 -7.42 -13.75
C GLU A 678 21.75 -7.90 -12.50
N GLY A 679 21.56 -7.03 -11.51
CA GLY A 679 20.82 -7.34 -10.29
C GLY A 679 19.36 -7.68 -10.57
N ARG A 680 18.69 -6.97 -11.49
CA ARG A 680 17.33 -7.29 -11.94
C ARG A 680 17.27 -8.67 -12.58
N LYS A 681 18.25 -9.00 -13.44
CA LYS A 681 18.34 -10.33 -14.03
C LYS A 681 18.53 -11.40 -12.94
N TRP A 682 19.46 -11.21 -12.02
CA TRP A 682 19.71 -12.12 -10.90
C TRP A 682 18.45 -12.31 -10.03
N TRP A 683 17.72 -11.22 -9.77
CA TRP A 683 16.48 -11.23 -9.00
C TRP A 683 15.43 -12.12 -9.68
N PHE A 684 15.17 -11.92 -10.97
CA PHE A 684 14.16 -12.70 -11.71
C PHE A 684 14.60 -14.11 -12.08
N ASP A 685 15.90 -14.37 -12.24
CA ASP A 685 16.41 -15.74 -12.40
C ASP A 685 15.94 -16.62 -11.24
N LYS A 686 15.96 -16.11 -10.00
CA LYS A 686 15.51 -16.85 -8.81
C LYS A 686 13.99 -17.09 -8.73
N ARG A 687 13.19 -16.27 -9.42
CA ARG A 687 11.71 -16.42 -9.48
C ARG A 687 11.24 -17.13 -10.75
N ARG A 688 12.13 -17.37 -11.71
CA ARG A 688 11.84 -17.97 -13.03
C ARG A 688 10.97 -19.21 -12.93
N TYR A 689 11.35 -20.12 -12.03
CA TYR A 689 10.68 -21.41 -11.89
C TYR A 689 9.22 -21.27 -11.45
N LEU A 690 8.82 -20.16 -10.81
CA LEU A 690 7.43 -19.92 -10.42
C LEU A 690 6.53 -19.73 -11.65
N LEU A 691 7.01 -19.03 -12.68
CA LEU A 691 6.28 -18.88 -13.94
C LEU A 691 6.26 -20.19 -14.73
N GLU A 692 7.35 -20.95 -14.69
CA GLU A 692 7.44 -22.29 -15.30
C GLU A 692 6.49 -23.29 -14.64
N LEU A 693 6.26 -23.14 -13.32
CA LEU A 693 5.31 -23.91 -12.53
C LEU A 693 3.84 -23.52 -12.78
N GLY A 694 3.58 -22.41 -13.48
CA GLY A 694 2.22 -21.99 -13.85
C GLY A 694 1.63 -20.84 -13.01
N VAL A 695 2.44 -20.10 -12.24
CA VAL A 695 1.97 -18.87 -11.59
C VAL A 695 1.59 -17.82 -12.66
N ASP A 696 0.40 -17.24 -12.56
CA ASP A 696 -0.20 -16.34 -13.56
C ASP A 696 0.03 -14.84 -13.26
N GLY A 697 0.80 -14.51 -12.23
CA GLY A 697 1.11 -13.14 -11.88
C GLY A 697 1.63 -12.95 -10.46
N PHE A 698 1.88 -11.70 -10.12
CA PHE A 698 2.43 -11.33 -8.81
C PHE A 698 1.65 -10.19 -8.15
N LYS A 699 1.32 -10.34 -6.87
CA LYS A 699 0.88 -9.23 -6.02
C LYS A 699 2.14 -8.50 -5.55
N THR A 700 2.53 -7.48 -6.30
CA THR A 700 3.73 -6.69 -6.08
C THR A 700 3.46 -5.63 -5.02
N ASP A 701 3.59 -6.03 -3.76
CA ASP A 701 3.35 -5.20 -2.60
C ASP A 701 4.58 -4.34 -2.26
N GLY A 702 4.38 -3.32 -1.43
CA GLY A 702 5.38 -2.32 -1.10
C GLY A 702 5.72 -1.39 -2.26
N GLY A 703 6.94 -0.85 -2.25
CA GLY A 703 7.41 0.16 -3.19
C GLY A 703 7.65 1.53 -2.54
N GLU A 704 7.05 1.80 -1.37
CA GLU A 704 7.14 3.08 -0.66
C GLU A 704 8.40 3.16 0.24
N MET A 705 9.52 2.60 -0.22
CA MET A 705 10.64 2.17 0.64
C MET A 705 11.92 3.00 0.51
N VAL A 706 11.96 4.00 -0.35
CA VAL A 706 13.14 4.85 -0.53
C VAL A 706 13.12 6.00 0.48
N TRP A 707 14.10 6.00 1.39
CA TRP A 707 14.24 6.94 2.50
C TRP A 707 15.61 7.64 2.45
N GLY A 708 15.62 8.92 2.10
CA GLY A 708 16.83 9.72 1.92
C GLY A 708 16.91 10.29 0.51
N GLN A 709 17.17 11.60 0.39
CA GLN A 709 17.17 12.31 -0.89
C GLN A 709 18.47 12.14 -1.68
N ASP A 710 19.56 11.83 -0.98
CA ASP A 710 20.92 11.72 -1.48
C ASP A 710 21.32 10.28 -1.85
N LEU A 711 20.42 9.31 -1.67
CA LEU A 711 20.64 7.94 -2.11
C LEU A 711 21.01 7.89 -3.59
N VAL A 712 21.83 6.91 -3.99
CA VAL A 712 22.34 6.76 -5.34
C VAL A 712 21.91 5.41 -5.91
N PHE A 713 21.29 5.46 -7.09
CA PHE A 713 20.86 4.31 -7.88
C PHE A 713 21.84 4.04 -9.04
N ALA A 714 21.77 2.85 -9.62
CA ALA A 714 22.68 2.39 -10.67
C ALA A 714 22.53 3.17 -11.99
N ASP A 715 21.35 3.72 -12.29
CA ASP A 715 21.15 4.63 -13.44
C ASP A 715 21.63 6.08 -13.19
N GLY A 716 22.12 6.37 -11.98
CA GLY A 716 22.59 7.69 -11.57
C GLY A 716 21.51 8.61 -10.99
N SER A 717 20.24 8.18 -10.93
CA SER A 717 19.18 8.91 -10.24
C SER A 717 19.42 8.92 -8.72
N SER A 718 18.84 9.93 -8.06
CA SER A 718 18.94 10.08 -6.61
C SER A 718 17.66 9.68 -5.89
N GLY A 719 17.75 9.50 -4.57
CA GLY A 719 16.58 9.23 -3.74
C GLY A 719 15.52 10.35 -3.75
N LEU A 720 15.88 11.58 -4.15
CA LEU A 720 14.96 12.70 -4.34
C LEU A 720 13.87 12.39 -5.36
N GLU A 721 14.27 11.84 -6.52
CA GLU A 721 13.36 11.42 -7.60
C GLU A 721 12.82 10.00 -7.33
N GLN A 722 13.72 9.12 -6.88
CA GLN A 722 13.40 7.70 -6.79
C GLN A 722 12.39 7.37 -5.70
N ARG A 723 12.14 8.24 -4.72
CA ARG A 723 11.05 7.97 -3.80
C ARG A 723 9.70 7.77 -4.50
N ASN A 724 9.37 8.65 -5.43
CA ASN A 724 8.09 8.54 -6.13
C ASN A 724 8.20 7.61 -7.35
N ARG A 725 9.35 7.59 -8.03
CA ARG A 725 9.53 6.76 -9.23
C ARG A 725 9.74 5.26 -8.95
N TYR A 726 10.36 4.90 -7.83
CA TYR A 726 10.75 3.52 -7.52
C TYR A 726 9.61 2.48 -7.58
N PRO A 727 8.38 2.74 -7.06
CA PRO A 727 7.26 1.83 -7.28
C PRO A 727 7.02 1.50 -8.76
N GLY A 728 7.16 2.51 -9.63
CA GLY A 728 7.06 2.34 -11.08
C GLY A 728 8.15 1.43 -11.63
N ASP A 729 9.41 1.64 -11.25
CA ASP A 729 10.54 0.81 -11.68
C ASP A 729 10.37 -0.66 -11.21
N TYR A 730 9.96 -0.87 -9.96
CA TYR A 730 9.68 -2.19 -9.37
C TYR A 730 8.54 -2.93 -10.07
N VAL A 731 7.37 -2.30 -10.18
CA VAL A 731 6.18 -2.92 -10.77
C VAL A 731 6.38 -3.15 -12.28
N SER A 732 7.07 -2.25 -12.98
CA SER A 732 7.43 -2.45 -14.39
C SER A 732 8.27 -3.69 -14.60
N ALA A 733 9.30 -3.85 -13.76
CA ALA A 733 10.23 -4.97 -13.86
C ALA A 733 9.49 -6.31 -13.65
N TYR A 734 8.60 -6.39 -12.67
CA TYR A 734 7.79 -7.58 -12.42
C TYR A 734 6.73 -7.82 -13.50
N TYR A 735 6.12 -6.76 -14.03
CA TYR A 735 5.15 -6.91 -15.11
C TYR A 735 5.81 -7.44 -16.38
N GLN A 736 6.96 -6.90 -16.77
CA GLN A 736 7.76 -7.40 -17.90
C GLN A 736 8.16 -8.86 -17.70
N PHE A 737 8.52 -9.25 -16.47
CA PHE A 737 8.83 -10.63 -16.12
C PHE A 737 7.60 -11.55 -16.23
N ALA A 738 6.46 -11.16 -15.63
CA ALA A 738 5.21 -11.93 -15.67
C ALA A 738 4.65 -12.09 -17.09
N GLN A 739 4.90 -11.13 -17.98
CA GLN A 739 4.47 -11.22 -19.38
C GLN A 739 5.10 -12.39 -20.15
N ALA A 740 6.13 -13.06 -19.62
CA ALA A 740 6.68 -14.28 -20.22
C ALA A 740 5.64 -15.40 -20.41
N ASN A 741 4.58 -15.44 -19.60
CA ASN A 741 3.42 -16.33 -19.76
C ASN A 741 2.07 -15.58 -19.86
N GLY A 742 2.11 -14.28 -20.13
CA GLY A 742 0.92 -13.42 -20.19
C GLY A 742 0.34 -13.03 -18.81
N GLY A 743 1.10 -13.23 -17.73
CA GLY A 743 0.68 -12.89 -16.38
C GLY A 743 0.64 -11.39 -16.06
N ILE A 744 -0.01 -11.02 -14.96
CA ILE A 744 -0.21 -9.61 -14.56
C ILE A 744 0.47 -9.27 -13.23
N THR A 745 0.55 -7.98 -12.92
CA THR A 745 0.85 -7.48 -11.56
C THR A 745 -0.40 -6.92 -10.90
N PHE A 746 -0.45 -7.00 -9.58
CA PHE A 746 -1.45 -6.36 -8.73
C PHE A 746 -0.73 -5.57 -7.63
N SER A 747 -0.79 -4.22 -7.68
CA SER A 747 0.11 -3.33 -6.91
C SER A 747 -0.64 -2.26 -6.12
N ARG A 748 -0.08 -1.75 -5.02
CA ARG A 748 -0.68 -0.60 -4.31
C ARG A 748 0.07 0.71 -4.53
N ALA A 749 1.39 0.66 -4.68
CA ALA A 749 2.22 1.84 -4.81
C ALA A 749 2.43 2.22 -6.27
N GLY A 750 2.49 3.51 -6.54
CA GLY A 750 2.65 4.04 -7.89
C GLY A 750 2.86 5.54 -7.90
N TYR A 751 3.15 6.07 -9.07
CA TYR A 751 3.23 7.50 -9.32
C TYR A 751 2.85 7.78 -10.78
N THR A 752 3.30 8.88 -11.36
CA THR A 752 3.13 9.16 -12.79
C THR A 752 3.52 7.95 -13.66
N GLY A 753 2.60 7.46 -14.49
CA GLY A 753 2.82 6.30 -15.35
C GLY A 753 2.33 4.97 -14.77
N ALA A 754 1.86 4.91 -13.51
CA ALA A 754 1.35 3.67 -12.91
C ALA A 754 0.25 2.97 -13.72
N GLN A 755 -0.50 3.71 -14.55
CA GLN A 755 -1.51 3.14 -15.45
C GLN A 755 -0.95 2.16 -16.48
N THR A 756 0.35 2.23 -16.82
CA THR A 756 0.98 1.31 -17.78
C THR A 756 1.16 -0.11 -17.24
N TYR A 757 0.69 -0.36 -16.02
CA TYR A 757 0.70 -1.67 -15.36
C TYR A 757 -0.73 -2.07 -14.98
N PRO A 758 -1.08 -3.36 -15.11
CA PRO A 758 -2.45 -3.79 -15.39
C PRO A 758 -3.44 -3.72 -14.22
N ALA A 759 -3.04 -3.83 -12.95
CA ALA A 759 -4.01 -3.81 -11.84
C ALA A 759 -3.45 -3.18 -10.57
N HIS A 760 -4.29 -2.39 -9.90
CA HIS A 760 -3.94 -1.68 -8.66
C HIS A 760 -5.00 -1.83 -7.57
N TRP A 761 -4.62 -1.77 -6.30
CA TRP A 761 -5.57 -1.77 -5.17
C TRP A 761 -5.32 -0.65 -4.17
N ALA A 762 -6.39 -0.26 -3.48
CA ALA A 762 -6.43 0.88 -2.56
C ALA A 762 -5.65 0.75 -1.24
N GLY A 763 -4.78 -0.26 -1.10
CA GLY A 763 -4.04 -0.52 0.12
C GLY A 763 -4.91 -0.91 1.32
N ASP A 764 -4.37 -0.66 2.51
CA ASP A 764 -4.81 -1.31 3.74
C ASP A 764 -5.87 -0.48 4.49
N GLU A 765 -7.05 -1.05 4.76
CA GLU A 765 -8.14 -0.37 5.49
C GLU A 765 -8.92 -1.23 6.49
N ARG A 766 -9.55 -0.58 7.47
CA ARG A 766 -10.40 -1.24 8.48
C ARG A 766 -11.77 -1.60 7.91
N SER A 767 -12.39 -2.64 8.47
CA SER A 767 -13.79 -3.00 8.19
C SER A 767 -14.80 -2.01 8.78
N THR A 768 -14.95 -0.84 8.14
CA THR A 768 -15.84 0.24 8.60
C THR A 768 -16.55 0.95 7.44
N TRP A 769 -17.69 1.57 7.72
CA TRP A 769 -18.42 2.38 6.74
C TRP A 769 -17.64 3.60 6.24
N ASP A 770 -16.80 4.20 7.09
CA ASP A 770 -15.99 5.35 6.65
C ASP A 770 -14.85 4.91 5.75
N ALA A 771 -14.22 3.75 5.99
CA ALA A 771 -13.26 3.17 5.06
C ALA A 771 -13.89 2.83 3.71
N PHE A 772 -15.14 2.35 3.69
CA PHE A 772 -15.89 2.13 2.45
C PHE A 772 -16.07 3.45 1.67
N LYS A 773 -16.49 4.54 2.32
CA LYS A 773 -16.60 5.86 1.68
C LYS A 773 -15.26 6.36 1.13
N ARG A 774 -14.18 6.24 1.90
CA ARG A 774 -12.82 6.60 1.48
C ARG A 774 -12.35 5.77 0.29
N SER A 775 -12.64 4.47 0.28
CA SER A 775 -12.30 3.58 -0.84
C SER A 775 -13.02 3.99 -2.13
N MET A 776 -14.28 4.44 -2.03
CA MET A 776 -15.00 4.97 -3.19
C MET A 776 -14.36 6.26 -3.74
N LEU A 777 -13.93 7.18 -2.87
CA LEU A 777 -13.18 8.38 -3.27
C LEU A 777 -11.84 8.01 -3.94
N ALA A 778 -11.14 7.03 -3.38
CA ALA A 778 -9.87 6.52 -3.91
C ALA A 778 -10.05 5.96 -5.33
N GLY A 779 -11.02 5.08 -5.56
CA GLY A 779 -11.29 4.53 -6.89
C GLY A 779 -11.68 5.58 -7.93
N LEU A 780 -12.47 6.58 -7.53
CA LEU A 780 -12.88 7.68 -8.42
C LEU A 780 -11.71 8.59 -8.82
N SER A 781 -10.88 8.98 -7.86
CA SER A 781 -9.70 9.82 -8.10
C SER A 781 -8.59 9.08 -8.85
N ALA A 782 -8.36 7.80 -8.52
CA ALA A 782 -7.45 6.92 -9.25
C ALA A 782 -7.86 6.77 -10.72
N GLY A 783 -9.16 6.57 -10.98
CA GLY A 783 -9.72 6.54 -12.34
C GLY A 783 -9.48 7.83 -13.11
N MET A 784 -9.67 8.99 -12.48
CA MET A 784 -9.33 10.29 -13.10
C MET A 784 -7.84 10.43 -13.40
N SER A 785 -6.99 9.77 -12.63
CA SER A 785 -5.54 9.79 -12.79
C SER A 785 -5.02 8.70 -13.75
N GLY A 786 -5.93 8.03 -14.48
CA GLY A 786 -5.60 7.06 -15.52
C GLY A 786 -5.57 5.60 -15.08
N ILE A 787 -5.80 5.29 -13.80
CA ILE A 787 -5.85 3.92 -13.29
C ILE A 787 -7.20 3.28 -13.65
N ILE A 788 -7.23 2.53 -14.74
CA ILE A 788 -8.46 1.91 -15.26
C ILE A 788 -8.89 0.70 -14.41
N PHE A 789 -7.93 -0.13 -14.03
CA PHE A 789 -8.17 -1.41 -13.34
C PHE A 789 -7.82 -1.30 -11.86
N TRP A 790 -8.70 -0.61 -11.16
CA TRP A 790 -8.62 -0.41 -9.72
C TRP A 790 -9.50 -1.41 -8.95
N GLY A 791 -9.00 -1.89 -7.82
CA GLY A 791 -9.70 -2.71 -6.86
C GLY A 791 -9.51 -2.23 -5.42
N TRP A 792 -10.17 -2.89 -4.49
CA TRP A 792 -10.04 -2.64 -3.07
C TRP A 792 -10.38 -3.90 -2.28
N ASP A 793 -9.96 -3.93 -1.02
CA ASP A 793 -10.36 -4.98 -0.09
C ASP A 793 -11.79 -4.74 0.36
N MET A 794 -12.75 -5.36 -0.33
CA MET A 794 -14.16 -5.11 -0.06
C MET A 794 -14.49 -5.38 1.41
N ALA A 795 -15.20 -4.44 2.03
CA ALA A 795 -15.54 -4.42 3.45
C ALA A 795 -14.33 -4.35 4.42
N GLY A 796 -13.13 -3.96 3.93
CA GLY A 796 -11.90 -3.82 4.71
C GLY A 796 -11.27 -5.15 5.11
N PHE A 797 -9.94 -5.24 5.03
CA PHE A 797 -9.20 -6.48 5.31
C PHE A 797 -8.83 -6.68 6.78
N SER A 798 -8.90 -5.63 7.60
CA SER A 798 -8.34 -5.61 8.96
C SER A 798 -9.32 -5.13 10.03
N GLY A 799 -9.03 -5.52 11.28
CA GLY A 799 -9.91 -5.39 12.43
C GLY A 799 -10.92 -6.53 12.51
N GLU A 800 -11.91 -6.39 13.40
CA GLU A 800 -13.04 -7.32 13.47
C GLU A 800 -13.67 -7.54 12.09
N VAL A 801 -14.14 -8.76 11.84
CA VAL A 801 -14.87 -9.07 10.61
C VAL A 801 -16.07 -8.12 10.45
N PRO A 802 -16.37 -7.66 9.23
CA PRO A 802 -17.45 -6.72 8.99
C PRO A 802 -18.81 -7.31 9.41
N SER A 803 -19.76 -6.44 9.75
CA SER A 803 -21.17 -6.85 9.85
C SER A 803 -21.64 -7.41 8.51
N ALA A 804 -22.63 -8.31 8.54
CA ALA A 804 -23.20 -8.85 7.30
C ALA A 804 -23.75 -7.75 6.38
N GLU A 805 -24.28 -6.66 6.94
CA GLU A 805 -24.72 -5.51 6.17
C GLU A 805 -23.55 -4.81 5.45
N LEU A 806 -22.49 -4.44 6.18
CA LEU A 806 -21.32 -3.79 5.58
C LEU A 806 -20.69 -4.69 4.51
N TYR A 807 -20.59 -6.00 4.77
CA TYR A 807 -20.05 -6.97 3.84
C TYR A 807 -20.87 -7.05 2.55
N VAL A 808 -22.19 -7.16 2.65
CA VAL A 808 -23.09 -7.23 1.49
C VAL A 808 -23.11 -5.91 0.71
N ARG A 809 -23.14 -4.75 1.39
CA ARG A 809 -23.08 -3.44 0.71
C ARG A 809 -21.74 -3.22 -0.01
N SER A 810 -20.65 -3.71 0.57
CA SER A 810 -19.33 -3.69 -0.07
C SER A 810 -19.27 -4.63 -1.26
N ALA A 811 -19.80 -5.86 -1.14
CA ALA A 811 -19.87 -6.82 -2.24
C ALA A 811 -20.74 -6.32 -3.40
N GLN A 812 -21.84 -5.61 -3.09
CA GLN A 812 -22.67 -4.89 -4.07
C GLN A 812 -21.84 -3.90 -4.87
N MET A 813 -21.09 -3.02 -4.20
CA MET A 813 -20.23 -2.04 -4.89
C MET A 813 -19.09 -2.73 -5.65
N ALA A 814 -18.41 -3.71 -5.04
CA ALA A 814 -17.28 -4.41 -5.63
C ALA A 814 -17.65 -5.16 -6.91
N ALA A 815 -18.87 -5.72 -7.00
CA ALA A 815 -19.39 -6.32 -8.23
C ALA A 815 -19.44 -5.32 -9.41
N PHE A 816 -19.52 -4.03 -9.11
CA PHE A 816 -19.53 -2.91 -10.06
C PHE A 816 -18.25 -2.04 -9.98
N CYS A 817 -17.16 -2.57 -9.44
CA CYS A 817 -15.81 -1.99 -9.55
C CYS A 817 -15.03 -2.63 -10.70
N PRO A 818 -13.94 -2.00 -11.19
CA PRO A 818 -13.08 -2.60 -12.21
C PRO A 818 -12.55 -3.98 -11.78
N ILE A 819 -12.06 -4.11 -10.55
CA ILE A 819 -11.64 -5.38 -9.92
C ILE A 819 -12.51 -5.65 -8.68
N MET A 820 -13.02 -6.88 -8.56
CA MET A 820 -13.78 -7.35 -7.40
C MET A 820 -12.93 -8.31 -6.57
N GLN A 821 -12.55 -7.93 -5.35
CA GLN A 821 -11.67 -8.74 -4.52
C GLN A 821 -12.07 -8.68 -3.05
N TYR A 822 -12.01 -9.81 -2.35
CA TYR A 822 -11.91 -9.83 -0.88
C TYR A 822 -10.52 -10.26 -0.44
N HIS A 823 -10.12 -9.76 0.73
CA HIS A 823 -8.83 -10.05 1.35
C HIS A 823 -8.93 -9.94 2.88
N ALA A 824 -7.97 -10.53 3.58
CA ALA A 824 -7.88 -10.48 5.04
C ALA A 824 -6.41 -10.41 5.48
N GLU A 825 -6.14 -9.61 6.50
CA GLU A 825 -4.78 -9.28 6.97
C GLU A 825 -4.09 -10.38 7.78
N SER A 826 -4.76 -10.90 8.82
CA SER A 826 -4.04 -11.57 9.91
C SER A 826 -4.71 -12.84 10.40
N LYS A 827 -3.86 -13.73 10.92
CA LYS A 827 -4.24 -14.90 11.70
C LYS A 827 -4.56 -14.48 13.14
N ALA A 828 -5.85 -14.36 13.47
CA ALA A 828 -6.34 -14.19 14.84
C ALA A 828 -6.88 -15.51 15.42
N GLU A 829 -7.50 -15.52 16.62
CA GLU A 829 -8.07 -16.76 17.24
C GLU A 829 -9.08 -17.37 16.30
N PHE A 830 -9.84 -16.45 15.73
CA PHE A 830 -11.00 -16.71 14.93
C PHE A 830 -10.60 -16.44 13.50
N ASN A 831 -11.17 -17.22 12.61
CA ASN A 831 -10.99 -17.02 11.19
C ASN A 831 -11.38 -15.58 10.81
N GLN A 832 -10.41 -14.80 10.34
CA GLN A 832 -10.58 -13.41 9.90
C GLN A 832 -10.80 -13.32 8.39
N ASP A 833 -10.91 -14.43 7.68
CA ASP A 833 -11.14 -14.43 6.25
C ASP A 833 -12.38 -13.61 5.90
N ARG A 834 -12.27 -12.73 4.91
CA ARG A 834 -13.44 -12.06 4.32
C ARG A 834 -14.15 -12.97 3.33
N THR A 835 -14.02 -14.29 3.49
CA THR A 835 -14.77 -15.26 2.69
C THR A 835 -16.25 -15.21 3.08
N PRO A 836 -17.16 -15.37 2.11
CA PRO A 836 -18.59 -15.18 2.34
C PRO A 836 -19.18 -16.18 3.34
N TRP A 837 -18.69 -17.42 3.38
CA TRP A 837 -19.09 -18.42 4.39
C TRP A 837 -18.58 -18.07 5.78
N ASN A 838 -17.34 -17.59 5.91
CA ASN A 838 -16.80 -17.16 7.20
C ASN A 838 -17.57 -15.95 7.74
N ILE A 839 -17.86 -14.95 6.90
CA ILE A 839 -18.66 -13.80 7.35
C ILE A 839 -20.07 -14.23 7.75
N ALA A 840 -20.71 -15.13 7.00
CA ALA A 840 -22.03 -15.66 7.36
C ALA A 840 -22.01 -16.37 8.73
N GLU A 841 -20.99 -17.20 8.99
CA GLU A 841 -20.80 -17.88 10.27
C GLU A 841 -20.53 -16.89 11.41
N ARG A 842 -19.52 -16.02 11.24
CA ARG A 842 -19.06 -15.08 12.27
C ARG A 842 -20.10 -14.01 12.62
N SER A 843 -20.91 -13.58 11.65
CA SER A 843 -21.99 -12.62 11.88
C SER A 843 -23.32 -13.27 12.30
N GLY A 844 -23.45 -14.60 12.16
CA GLY A 844 -24.70 -15.32 12.35
C GLY A 844 -25.78 -15.01 11.30
N ASP A 845 -25.40 -14.42 10.15
CA ASP A 845 -26.32 -14.01 9.10
C ASP A 845 -26.01 -14.68 7.75
N PRO A 846 -26.79 -15.69 7.32
CA PRO A 846 -26.56 -16.40 6.06
C PRO A 846 -26.74 -15.51 4.81
N ARG A 847 -27.28 -14.29 4.97
CA ARG A 847 -27.40 -13.32 3.88
C ARG A 847 -26.04 -12.87 3.36
N ALA A 848 -25.00 -12.85 4.20
CA ALA A 848 -23.64 -12.54 3.75
C ALA A 848 -23.17 -13.49 2.63
N LEU A 849 -23.37 -14.80 2.82
CA LEU A 849 -23.03 -15.81 1.83
C LEU A 849 -23.93 -15.75 0.59
N THR A 850 -25.24 -15.81 0.81
CA THR A 850 -26.21 -15.92 -0.29
C THR A 850 -26.22 -14.68 -1.18
N LEU A 851 -26.09 -13.48 -0.62
CA LEU A 851 -26.04 -12.24 -1.40
C LEU A 851 -24.68 -12.03 -2.06
N TYR A 852 -23.56 -12.36 -1.40
CA TYR A 852 -22.25 -12.34 -2.08
C TYR A 852 -22.25 -13.25 -3.30
N ALA A 853 -22.72 -14.49 -3.16
CA ALA A 853 -22.78 -15.44 -4.27
C ALA A 853 -23.65 -14.90 -5.42
N PHE A 854 -24.79 -14.26 -5.11
CA PHE A 854 -25.61 -13.59 -6.11
C PHE A 854 -24.84 -12.49 -6.87
N TYR A 855 -24.13 -11.61 -6.15
CA TYR A 855 -23.38 -10.50 -6.76
C TYR A 855 -22.14 -10.97 -7.54
N ALA A 856 -21.45 -12.02 -7.08
CA ALA A 856 -20.38 -12.65 -7.84
C ALA A 856 -20.88 -13.25 -9.17
N ARG A 857 -22.04 -13.90 -9.17
CA ARG A 857 -22.68 -14.43 -10.39
C ARG A 857 -23.22 -13.33 -11.29
N LEU A 858 -23.78 -12.26 -10.72
CA LEU A 858 -24.17 -11.06 -11.46
C LEU A 858 -22.97 -10.44 -12.18
N ARG A 859 -21.82 -10.33 -11.49
CA ARG A 859 -20.57 -9.86 -12.10
C ARG A 859 -20.16 -10.75 -13.27
N MET A 860 -20.19 -12.07 -13.10
CA MET A 860 -19.86 -12.99 -14.19
C MET A 860 -20.85 -12.94 -15.35
N ALA A 861 -22.13 -12.70 -15.07
CA ALA A 861 -23.12 -12.45 -16.12
C ALA A 861 -22.78 -11.16 -16.89
N LEU A 862 -22.30 -10.12 -16.21
CA LEU A 862 -21.84 -8.86 -16.82
C LEU A 862 -20.42 -8.93 -17.40
N LEU A 863 -19.70 -10.05 -17.29
CA LEU A 863 -18.31 -10.14 -17.73
C LEU A 863 -18.10 -9.69 -19.20
N PRO A 864 -18.97 -10.04 -20.17
CA PRO A 864 -18.83 -9.52 -21.53
C PRO A 864 -18.93 -7.99 -21.63
N TYR A 865 -19.76 -7.36 -20.78
CA TYR A 865 -19.82 -5.90 -20.69
C TYR A 865 -18.52 -5.34 -20.11
N PHE A 866 -17.99 -5.93 -19.04
CA PHE A 866 -16.70 -5.55 -18.47
C PHE A 866 -15.55 -5.67 -19.47
N VAL A 867 -15.48 -6.77 -20.23
CA VAL A 867 -14.44 -6.98 -21.25
C VAL A 867 -14.54 -5.94 -22.37
N ALA A 868 -15.75 -5.69 -22.89
CA ALA A 868 -15.98 -4.70 -23.94
C ALA A 868 -15.66 -3.28 -23.45
N GLU A 869 -16.08 -2.92 -22.24
CA GLU A 869 -15.82 -1.60 -21.67
C GLU A 869 -14.37 -1.43 -21.24
N ALA A 870 -13.68 -2.48 -20.75
CA ALA A 870 -12.24 -2.44 -20.47
C ALA A 870 -11.44 -2.10 -21.74
N ALA A 871 -11.69 -2.83 -22.84
CA ALA A 871 -11.05 -2.56 -24.13
C ALA A 871 -11.37 -1.16 -24.65
N HIS A 872 -12.63 -0.71 -24.53
CA HIS A 872 -13.02 0.65 -24.90
C HIS A 872 -12.30 1.71 -24.05
N CYS A 873 -12.29 1.53 -22.74
CA CYS A 873 -11.71 2.48 -21.78
C CYS A 873 -10.20 2.63 -22.00
N VAL A 874 -9.48 1.52 -22.23
CA VAL A 874 -8.05 1.54 -22.59
C VAL A 874 -7.82 2.31 -23.89
N ALA A 875 -8.58 2.00 -24.96
CA ALA A 875 -8.44 2.67 -26.25
C ALA A 875 -8.79 4.17 -26.18
N ALA A 876 -9.85 4.51 -25.45
CA ALA A 876 -10.36 5.86 -25.28
C ALA A 876 -9.61 6.66 -24.20
N ARG A 877 -8.74 6.02 -23.41
CA ARG A 877 -8.02 6.63 -22.27
C ARG A 877 -8.97 7.25 -21.24
N THR A 878 -10.04 6.54 -20.94
CA THR A 878 -11.03 6.98 -19.95
C THR A 878 -11.17 5.93 -18.87
N PRO A 879 -11.52 6.30 -17.63
CA PRO A 879 -11.67 5.32 -16.57
C PRO A 879 -12.87 4.40 -16.80
N LEU A 880 -12.78 3.18 -16.25
CA LEU A 880 -13.89 2.24 -16.23
C LEU A 880 -14.89 2.61 -15.11
N MET A 881 -14.39 2.93 -13.90
CA MET A 881 -15.17 3.53 -12.82
C MET A 881 -15.04 5.06 -12.88
N ARG A 882 -16.10 5.72 -13.31
CA ARG A 882 -16.06 7.12 -13.78
C ARG A 882 -16.85 8.03 -12.85
N PRO A 883 -16.24 9.09 -12.32
CA PRO A 883 -16.99 10.14 -11.64
C PRO A 883 -18.04 10.77 -12.56
N MET A 884 -19.18 11.17 -12.00
CA MET A 884 -20.30 11.73 -12.77
C MET A 884 -19.89 12.93 -13.65
N LEU A 885 -18.93 13.72 -13.18
CA LEU A 885 -18.42 14.91 -13.85
C LEU A 885 -17.79 14.64 -15.23
N LEU A 886 -17.31 13.43 -15.51
CA LEU A 886 -16.72 13.11 -16.82
C LEU A 886 -17.75 13.12 -17.94
N ASP A 887 -18.98 12.71 -17.64
CA ASP A 887 -20.06 12.63 -18.62
C ASP A 887 -21.08 13.78 -18.44
N HIS A 888 -21.06 14.47 -17.29
CA HIS A 888 -22.05 15.46 -16.89
C HIS A 888 -21.42 16.70 -16.23
N ALA A 889 -20.33 17.22 -16.79
CA ALA A 889 -19.62 18.39 -16.26
C ALA A 889 -20.50 19.66 -16.19
N ASP A 890 -21.37 19.85 -17.18
CA ASP A 890 -22.28 21.00 -17.27
C ASP A 890 -23.51 20.92 -16.36
N ASP A 891 -23.70 19.78 -15.67
CA ASP A 891 -24.80 19.56 -14.74
C ASP A 891 -24.34 19.81 -13.30
N PRO A 892 -24.72 20.95 -12.68
CA PRO A 892 -24.27 21.30 -11.34
C PRO A 892 -24.77 20.35 -10.25
N ALA A 893 -25.83 19.56 -10.51
CA ALA A 893 -26.31 18.56 -9.59
C ALA A 893 -25.52 17.23 -9.68
N ALA A 894 -24.82 16.99 -10.80
CA ALA A 894 -24.04 15.77 -11.02
C ALA A 894 -22.53 15.97 -10.78
N CYS A 895 -21.98 17.12 -11.17
CA CYS A 895 -20.54 17.30 -11.38
C CYS A 895 -19.68 17.25 -10.12
N ARG A 896 -20.27 17.21 -8.93
CA ARG A 896 -19.56 17.08 -7.64
C ARG A 896 -19.98 15.84 -6.83
N LEU A 897 -20.83 14.98 -7.40
CA LEU A 897 -21.22 13.74 -6.74
C LEU A 897 -20.05 12.77 -6.71
N TRP A 898 -19.80 12.23 -5.51
CA TRP A 898 -18.75 11.24 -5.25
C TRP A 898 -19.34 9.91 -4.76
N ASP A 899 -20.62 9.90 -4.40
CA ASP A 899 -21.33 8.76 -3.81
C ASP A 899 -22.20 7.98 -4.81
N GLN A 900 -22.03 8.28 -6.10
CA GLN A 900 -22.52 7.56 -7.26
C GLN A 900 -21.59 7.82 -8.44
N TYR A 901 -21.56 6.90 -9.40
CA TYR A 901 -20.62 6.94 -10.51
C TYR A 901 -21.15 6.22 -11.74
N ARG A 902 -20.53 6.45 -12.89
CA ARG A 902 -20.76 5.65 -14.10
C ARG A 902 -19.79 4.47 -14.13
N LEU A 903 -20.25 3.30 -14.58
CA LEU A 903 -19.39 2.14 -14.83
C LEU A 903 -19.43 1.82 -16.31
N GLY A 904 -18.31 2.05 -17.00
CA GLY A 904 -18.28 2.13 -18.45
C GLY A 904 -19.23 3.21 -18.98
N ARG A 905 -19.67 3.05 -20.22
CA ARG A 905 -20.51 4.04 -20.91
C ARG A 905 -22.00 3.97 -20.58
N ASP A 906 -22.50 2.87 -20.02
CA ASP A 906 -23.95 2.60 -19.99
C ASP A 906 -24.57 2.47 -18.60
N LEU A 907 -23.77 2.14 -17.57
CA LEU A 907 -24.28 1.94 -16.22
C LEU A 907 -24.05 3.15 -15.32
N LEU A 908 -25.00 3.45 -14.44
CA LEU A 908 -24.89 4.36 -13.30
C LEU A 908 -25.13 3.55 -12.02
N VAL A 909 -24.19 3.62 -11.08
CA VAL A 909 -24.16 2.83 -9.85
C VAL A 909 -24.19 3.77 -8.65
N ALA A 910 -25.09 3.53 -7.70
CA ALA A 910 -25.20 4.34 -6.47
C ALA A 910 -25.22 3.42 -5.23
N PRO A 911 -24.04 3.02 -4.70
CA PRO A 911 -23.92 2.08 -3.59
C PRO A 911 -24.53 2.58 -2.26
N VAL A 912 -25.20 1.74 -1.47
CA VAL A 912 -25.65 2.17 -0.14
C VAL A 912 -24.46 2.23 0.82
N ILE A 913 -24.11 3.44 1.28
CA ILE A 913 -22.93 3.73 2.11
C ILE A 913 -23.26 4.18 3.54
N THR A 914 -24.53 3.99 3.95
CA THR A 914 -25.04 4.33 5.28
C THR A 914 -25.63 3.08 5.92
N GLU A 915 -25.21 2.79 7.14
CA GLU A 915 -25.69 1.65 7.92
C GLU A 915 -27.21 1.72 8.18
N GLY A 916 -27.88 0.58 8.06
CA GLY A 916 -29.32 0.44 8.25
C GLY A 916 -30.19 1.02 7.13
N ALA A 917 -29.60 1.66 6.11
CA ALA A 917 -30.37 2.28 5.03
C ALA A 917 -30.94 1.21 4.08
N THR A 918 -32.26 1.29 3.83
CA THR A 918 -33.00 0.43 2.90
C THR A 918 -33.51 1.18 1.67
N GLU A 919 -33.21 2.46 1.57
CA GLU A 919 -33.47 3.33 0.45
C GLU A 919 -32.42 4.45 0.44
N ARG A 920 -32.20 5.05 -0.73
CA ARG A 920 -31.34 6.24 -0.84
C ARG A 920 -31.82 7.17 -1.94
N GLN A 921 -31.45 8.43 -1.81
CA GLN A 921 -31.58 9.39 -2.89
C GLN A 921 -30.48 9.13 -3.94
N VAL A 922 -30.86 9.16 -5.21
CA VAL A 922 -29.96 9.01 -6.36
C VAL A 922 -30.27 10.10 -7.37
N TYR A 923 -29.26 10.85 -7.79
CA TYR A 923 -29.41 11.79 -8.89
C TYR A 923 -29.31 11.06 -10.23
N LEU A 924 -30.32 11.22 -11.07
CA LEU A 924 -30.30 10.70 -12.43
C LEU A 924 -30.18 11.88 -13.40
N PRO A 925 -29.11 11.94 -14.22
CA PRO A 925 -28.97 12.96 -15.27
C PRO A 925 -30.13 12.93 -16.27
N ASP A 926 -30.31 14.00 -17.05
CA ASP A 926 -31.40 14.10 -18.01
C ASP A 926 -31.52 12.86 -18.94
N GLY A 927 -32.75 12.54 -19.32
CA GLY A 927 -33.10 11.32 -20.05
C GLY A 927 -33.87 10.30 -19.22
N ARG A 928 -33.88 9.04 -19.68
CA ARG A 928 -34.54 7.93 -18.97
C ARG A 928 -33.52 6.87 -18.60
N TRP A 929 -33.82 6.19 -17.49
CA TRP A 929 -32.92 5.24 -16.87
C TRP A 929 -33.69 3.99 -16.48
N TRP A 930 -33.24 2.84 -16.97
CA TRP A 930 -33.81 1.54 -16.62
C TRP A 930 -33.09 0.97 -15.40
N HIS A 931 -33.80 0.76 -14.29
CA HIS A 931 -33.21 0.14 -13.13
C HIS A 931 -32.96 -1.35 -13.39
N LEU A 932 -31.71 -1.79 -13.30
CA LEU A 932 -31.26 -3.14 -13.70
C LEU A 932 -31.96 -4.25 -12.89
N LEU A 933 -32.03 -4.12 -11.56
CA LEU A 933 -32.61 -5.15 -10.69
C LEU A 933 -34.11 -4.98 -10.42
N GLU A 934 -34.62 -3.75 -10.27
CA GLU A 934 -36.06 -3.50 -10.08
C GLU A 934 -36.86 -3.62 -11.38
N GLU A 935 -36.20 -3.54 -12.54
CA GLU A 935 -36.79 -3.64 -13.88
C GLU A 935 -37.93 -2.64 -14.08
N ARG A 936 -37.61 -1.36 -13.86
CA ARG A 936 -38.53 -0.24 -14.11
C ARG A 936 -37.80 0.99 -14.60
N TRP A 937 -38.55 1.84 -15.30
CA TRP A 937 -38.06 3.12 -15.78
C TRP A 937 -38.13 4.21 -14.72
N TYR A 938 -37.12 5.06 -14.72
CA TYR A 938 -37.06 6.33 -14.03
C TYR A 938 -36.80 7.45 -15.04
N THR A 939 -37.36 8.62 -14.76
CA THR A 939 -37.07 9.85 -15.50
C THR A 939 -35.98 10.60 -14.75
N GLY A 940 -34.94 11.00 -15.47
CA GLY A 940 -33.83 11.78 -14.94
C GLY A 940 -34.05 13.28 -15.02
N GLY A 941 -32.95 14.03 -14.90
CA GLY A 941 -32.93 15.47 -14.65
C GLY A 941 -33.30 15.83 -13.21
N THR A 942 -33.27 14.86 -12.30
CA THR A 942 -33.72 15.03 -10.91
C THR A 942 -33.18 13.93 -10.00
N SER A 943 -33.24 14.19 -8.69
CA SER A 943 -33.01 13.20 -7.66
C SER A 943 -34.27 12.38 -7.39
N VAL A 944 -34.12 11.05 -7.35
CA VAL A 944 -35.20 10.10 -7.07
C VAL A 944 -34.91 9.32 -5.79
N GLN A 945 -35.94 9.01 -5.01
CA GLN A 945 -35.83 8.08 -3.88
C GLN A 945 -35.95 6.65 -4.39
N VAL A 946 -34.91 5.84 -4.17
CA VAL A 946 -34.80 4.48 -4.72
C VAL A 946 -34.80 3.47 -3.59
N GLN A 947 -35.62 2.43 -3.70
CA GLN A 947 -35.59 1.33 -2.74
C GLN A 947 -34.31 0.51 -2.95
N ALA A 948 -33.58 0.31 -1.87
CA ALA A 948 -32.34 -0.42 -1.83
C ALA A 948 -32.32 -1.34 -0.61
N PRO A 949 -33.28 -2.30 -0.49
CA PRO A 949 -33.21 -3.30 0.59
C PRO A 949 -31.87 -4.05 0.52
N LEU A 950 -31.48 -4.74 1.59
CA LEU A 950 -30.14 -5.36 1.69
C LEU A 950 -29.75 -6.22 0.47
N GLY A 951 -30.72 -6.87 -0.19
CA GLY A 951 -30.47 -7.68 -1.40
C GLY A 951 -30.28 -6.91 -2.70
N SER A 952 -30.49 -5.58 -2.72
CA SER A 952 -30.48 -4.75 -3.94
C SER A 952 -29.58 -3.53 -3.80
N ILE A 953 -28.96 -3.15 -4.92
CA ILE A 953 -28.21 -1.89 -5.12
C ILE A 953 -28.88 -1.09 -6.26
N PRO A 954 -29.03 0.24 -6.11
CA PRO A 954 -29.42 1.10 -7.21
C PRO A 954 -28.39 1.08 -8.36
N VAL A 955 -28.79 0.46 -9.47
CA VAL A 955 -28.00 0.39 -10.71
C VAL A 955 -28.93 0.65 -11.88
N PHE A 956 -28.54 1.61 -12.70
CA PHE A 956 -29.35 2.11 -13.81
C PHE A 956 -28.62 1.95 -15.13
N VAL A 957 -29.33 1.51 -16.15
CA VAL A 957 -28.88 1.43 -17.53
C VAL A 957 -29.49 2.61 -18.28
N ARG A 958 -28.67 3.40 -18.98
CA ARG A 958 -29.18 4.55 -19.76
C ARG A 958 -30.08 4.10 -20.93
N ASP A 959 -31.02 4.95 -21.33
CA ASP A 959 -31.75 4.78 -22.60
C ASP A 959 -30.78 4.80 -23.80
N GLY A 960 -31.01 3.91 -24.76
CA GLY A 960 -30.16 3.67 -25.93
C GLY A 960 -28.98 2.72 -25.70
N ALA A 961 -28.88 2.03 -24.55
CA ALA A 961 -27.80 1.10 -24.26
C ALA A 961 -28.06 -0.32 -24.80
N LEU A 962 -26.96 -1.03 -25.08
CA LEU A 962 -26.92 -2.44 -25.44
C LEU A 962 -25.96 -3.16 -24.48
N VAL A 963 -26.49 -3.82 -23.45
CA VAL A 963 -25.66 -4.44 -22.41
C VAL A 963 -25.55 -5.95 -22.65
N PRO A 964 -24.36 -6.47 -23.02
CA PRO A 964 -24.17 -7.90 -23.20
C PRO A 964 -24.04 -8.63 -21.86
N LEU A 965 -24.70 -9.78 -21.77
CA LEU A 965 -24.69 -10.70 -20.64
C LEU A 965 -24.31 -12.10 -21.12
N ALA A 966 -23.59 -12.85 -20.31
CA ALA A 966 -23.22 -14.25 -20.56
C ALA A 966 -23.83 -15.17 -19.51
N PHE A 967 -24.29 -16.35 -19.94
CA PHE A 967 -24.81 -17.36 -19.04
C PHE A 967 -24.36 -18.77 -19.44
N THR A 968 -24.12 -19.60 -18.44
CA THR A 968 -23.89 -21.04 -18.57
C THR A 968 -25.04 -21.76 -17.86
N GLY A 969 -25.73 -22.66 -18.55
CA GLY A 969 -26.96 -23.30 -18.05
C GLY A 969 -28.20 -22.40 -18.18
N GLU A 970 -28.84 -22.07 -17.07
CA GLU A 970 -30.07 -21.26 -17.05
C GLU A 970 -29.73 -19.79 -17.37
N PRO A 971 -30.34 -19.15 -18.39
CA PRO A 971 -30.05 -17.76 -18.75
C PRO A 971 -30.73 -16.77 -17.78
N ARG A 972 -30.34 -16.80 -16.51
CA ARG A 972 -30.90 -15.98 -15.42
C ARG A 972 -29.80 -15.46 -14.50
N ILE A 973 -29.85 -14.19 -14.14
CA ILE A 973 -28.92 -13.59 -13.17
C ILE A 973 -29.04 -14.29 -11.82
N GLY A 974 -27.89 -14.57 -11.22
CA GLY A 974 -27.79 -15.29 -9.95
C GLY A 974 -27.95 -16.81 -10.07
N ALA A 975 -28.24 -17.34 -11.28
CA ALA A 975 -28.20 -18.78 -11.52
C ALA A 975 -26.82 -19.34 -11.13
N PRO A 976 -26.75 -20.53 -10.49
CA PRO A 976 -25.50 -21.13 -10.09
C PRO A 976 -24.52 -21.26 -11.26
N LEU A 977 -23.27 -20.87 -11.03
CA LEU A 977 -22.17 -21.03 -11.97
C LEU A 977 -21.08 -21.87 -11.30
N PRO A 978 -20.36 -22.71 -12.07
CA PRO A 978 -19.15 -23.35 -11.58
C PRO A 978 -18.08 -22.30 -11.22
N ALA A 979 -17.05 -22.74 -10.50
CA ALA A 979 -15.86 -21.93 -10.28
C ALA A 979 -15.12 -21.65 -11.61
N GLY A 980 -14.40 -20.53 -11.64
CA GLY A 980 -13.56 -20.07 -12.75
C GLY A 980 -14.26 -19.58 -14.01
N LEU A 981 -13.44 -19.27 -15.01
CA LEU A 981 -13.89 -18.72 -16.28
C LEU A 981 -14.38 -19.84 -17.21
N VAL A 982 -15.67 -19.84 -17.52
CA VAL A 982 -16.32 -20.86 -18.37
C VAL A 982 -16.90 -20.23 -19.63
N SER A 983 -16.85 -20.97 -20.73
CA SER A 983 -17.49 -20.54 -21.98
C SER A 983 -19.01 -20.45 -21.82
N PRO A 984 -19.65 -19.38 -22.33
CA PRO A 984 -21.09 -19.23 -22.20
C PRO A 984 -21.86 -20.16 -23.15
N ASP A 985 -22.99 -20.70 -22.67
CA ASP A 985 -23.99 -21.40 -23.49
C ASP A 985 -24.93 -20.41 -24.20
N TYR A 986 -25.20 -19.29 -23.51
CA TYR A 986 -26.10 -18.23 -23.95
C TYR A 986 -25.43 -16.87 -23.79
N LEU A 987 -25.69 -16.01 -24.78
CA LEU A 987 -25.45 -14.59 -24.70
C LEU A 987 -26.81 -13.89 -24.70
N ALA A 988 -27.08 -13.06 -23.70
CA ALA A 988 -28.25 -12.20 -23.70
C ALA A 988 -27.84 -10.75 -23.95
N LEU A 989 -28.51 -10.04 -24.85
CA LEU A 989 -28.30 -8.61 -25.06
C LEU A 989 -29.50 -7.85 -24.52
N LEU A 990 -29.27 -7.08 -23.46
CA LEU A 990 -30.28 -6.19 -22.88
C LEU A 990 -30.41 -4.92 -23.74
N LEU A 991 -31.55 -4.79 -24.41
CA LEU A 991 -31.92 -3.70 -25.30
C LEU A 991 -32.76 -2.67 -24.53
N VAL A 992 -32.08 -1.64 -24.03
CA VAL A 992 -32.69 -0.57 -23.24
C VAL A 992 -32.98 0.60 -24.17
N ALA A 993 -34.05 0.54 -24.96
CA ALA A 993 -34.30 1.55 -25.99
C ALA A 993 -35.78 1.86 -26.19
N LYS A 994 -36.17 3.11 -25.88
CA LYS A 994 -37.36 3.78 -26.42
C LYS A 994 -36.98 4.95 -27.33
N GLY A 995 -35.85 5.61 -27.04
CA GLY A 995 -35.31 6.72 -27.81
C GLY A 995 -34.51 6.31 -29.04
N ALA A 996 -33.80 7.28 -29.64
CA ALA A 996 -32.86 7.02 -30.73
C ALA A 996 -31.76 6.05 -30.24
N MET A 997 -31.47 5.03 -31.04
CA MET A 997 -30.50 3.99 -30.72
C MET A 997 -29.66 3.70 -31.95
N SER A 998 -28.34 3.68 -31.77
CA SER A 998 -27.37 3.12 -32.70
C SER A 998 -26.25 2.51 -31.86
N ALA A 999 -26.20 1.19 -31.79
CA ALA A 999 -25.22 0.46 -30.99
C ALA A 999 -24.62 -0.70 -31.79
N GLU A 1000 -23.35 -0.99 -31.54
CA GLU A 1000 -22.63 -2.08 -32.16
C GLU A 1000 -21.79 -2.77 -31.09
N VAL A 1001 -21.84 -4.10 -31.06
CA VAL A 1001 -21.06 -4.92 -30.13
C VAL A 1001 -20.49 -6.13 -30.87
N GLN A 1002 -19.24 -6.45 -30.56
CA GLN A 1002 -18.58 -7.67 -31.00
C GLN A 1002 -18.24 -8.49 -29.76
N LEU A 1003 -18.77 -9.71 -29.66
CA LEU A 1003 -18.53 -10.59 -28.52
C LEU A 1003 -18.66 -12.06 -28.94
N HIS A 1004 -17.74 -12.91 -28.48
CA HIS A 1004 -17.81 -14.37 -28.62
C HIS A 1004 -18.23 -14.88 -30.01
N GLY A 1005 -17.62 -14.33 -31.07
CA GLY A 1005 -17.88 -14.71 -32.47
C GLY A 1005 -19.12 -14.05 -33.11
N TRP A 1006 -19.91 -13.32 -32.34
CA TRP A 1006 -21.02 -12.51 -32.83
C TRP A 1006 -20.62 -11.06 -33.06
N HIS A 1007 -21.15 -10.50 -34.14
CA HIS A 1007 -21.17 -9.07 -34.40
C HIS A 1007 -22.62 -8.62 -34.53
N VAL A 1008 -23.06 -7.79 -33.58
CA VAL A 1008 -24.45 -7.34 -33.48
C VAL A 1008 -24.50 -5.83 -33.65
N ARG A 1009 -25.32 -5.37 -34.59
CA ARG A 1009 -25.65 -3.96 -34.81
C ARG A 1009 -27.13 -3.74 -34.56
N VAL A 1010 -27.44 -2.69 -33.81
CA VAL A 1010 -28.81 -2.29 -33.50
C VAL A 1010 -28.98 -0.83 -33.91
N SER A 1011 -30.02 -0.54 -34.67
CA SER A 1011 -30.40 0.81 -35.05
C SER A 1011 -31.91 1.00 -34.92
N ARG A 1012 -32.36 2.20 -34.56
CA ARG A 1012 -33.79 2.53 -34.62
C ARG A 1012 -34.15 3.14 -35.99
N ALA A 1013 -35.12 2.53 -36.66
CA ALA A 1013 -35.68 3.02 -37.91
C ALA A 1013 -36.56 4.27 -37.70
N VAL A 1014 -36.87 4.98 -38.79
CA VAL A 1014 -37.66 6.23 -38.77
C VAL A 1014 -39.09 5.99 -38.27
N ASP A 1015 -39.65 4.81 -38.52
CA ASP A 1015 -40.98 4.39 -38.03
C ASP A 1015 -40.97 3.94 -36.56
N GLY A 1016 -39.81 3.97 -35.91
CA GLY A 1016 -39.60 3.60 -34.52
C GLY A 1016 -39.28 2.12 -34.30
N ALA A 1017 -39.22 1.28 -35.33
CA ALA A 1017 -38.81 -0.12 -35.21
C ALA A 1017 -37.34 -0.26 -34.80
N LEU A 1018 -37.00 -1.31 -34.05
CA LEU A 1018 -35.61 -1.68 -33.76
C LEU A 1018 -35.12 -2.66 -34.83
N ASP A 1019 -34.20 -2.22 -35.66
CA ASP A 1019 -33.50 -3.05 -36.64
C ASP A 1019 -32.26 -3.67 -35.98
N ILE A 1020 -32.24 -5.00 -35.89
CA ILE A 1020 -31.13 -5.76 -35.33
C ILE A 1020 -30.52 -6.59 -36.46
N ARG A 1021 -29.22 -6.39 -36.71
CA ARG A 1021 -28.43 -7.17 -37.66
C ARG A 1021 -27.36 -7.94 -36.91
N THR A 1022 -27.38 -9.25 -37.05
CA THR A 1022 -26.37 -10.13 -36.46
C THR A 1022 -25.58 -10.81 -37.58
N THR A 1023 -24.27 -10.92 -37.41
CA THR A 1023 -23.38 -11.70 -38.27
C THR A 1023 -22.42 -12.51 -37.41
N GLY A 1024 -21.97 -13.67 -37.90
CA GLY A 1024 -21.11 -14.58 -37.17
C GLY A 1024 -21.84 -15.81 -36.63
N ALA A 1025 -21.16 -16.55 -35.76
CA ALA A 1025 -21.67 -17.76 -35.10
C ALA A 1025 -21.01 -17.89 -33.73
N GLY A 1026 -21.73 -18.41 -32.75
CA GLY A 1026 -21.26 -18.51 -31.38
C GLY A 1026 -22.31 -19.13 -30.45
N PRO A 1027 -22.27 -18.82 -29.15
CA PRO A 1027 -23.30 -19.22 -28.19
C PRO A 1027 -24.69 -18.75 -28.62
N LYS A 1028 -25.74 -19.37 -28.09
CA LYS A 1028 -27.13 -19.02 -28.42
C LYS A 1028 -27.40 -17.58 -28.02
N LEU A 1029 -27.96 -16.79 -28.93
CA LEU A 1029 -28.12 -15.36 -28.73
C LEU A 1029 -29.58 -15.03 -28.37
N ILE A 1030 -29.79 -14.33 -27.26
CA ILE A 1030 -31.10 -13.92 -26.74
C ILE A 1030 -31.16 -12.40 -26.74
N MET A 1031 -32.10 -11.81 -27.48
CA MET A 1031 -32.42 -10.38 -27.36
C MET A 1031 -33.41 -10.19 -26.22
N VAL A 1032 -33.11 -9.30 -25.28
CA VAL A 1032 -33.99 -8.99 -24.13
C VAL A 1032 -34.47 -7.55 -24.26
N LEU A 1033 -35.77 -7.35 -24.40
CA LEU A 1033 -36.37 -6.05 -24.67
C LEU A 1033 -36.91 -5.44 -23.37
N CYS A 1034 -36.36 -4.32 -22.92
CA CYS A 1034 -36.84 -3.63 -21.72
C CYS A 1034 -38.14 -2.86 -21.94
N ASP A 1035 -38.44 -2.50 -23.20
CA ASP A 1035 -39.70 -1.87 -23.59
C ASP A 1035 -40.65 -2.90 -24.22
N PRO A 1036 -41.97 -2.79 -23.94
CA PRO A 1036 -42.95 -3.72 -24.47
C PRO A 1036 -43.05 -3.61 -26.00
N SER A 1037 -42.57 -4.65 -26.68
CA SER A 1037 -42.72 -4.81 -28.12
C SER A 1037 -44.00 -5.58 -28.44
N LYS A 1038 -44.68 -5.22 -29.53
CA LYS A 1038 -45.94 -5.86 -29.95
C LYS A 1038 -45.74 -7.03 -30.91
N GLU A 1039 -44.68 -6.94 -31.72
CA GLU A 1039 -44.37 -7.89 -32.79
C GLU A 1039 -42.85 -7.93 -32.94
N ALA A 1040 -42.30 -9.11 -33.29
CA ALA A 1040 -40.92 -9.26 -33.74
C ALA A 1040 -40.93 -9.98 -35.09
N ARG A 1041 -40.00 -9.61 -35.98
CA ARG A 1041 -39.82 -10.25 -37.29
C ARG A 1041 -38.38 -10.68 -37.48
N LEU A 1042 -38.16 -11.92 -37.87
CA LEU A 1042 -36.85 -12.46 -38.23
C LEU A 1042 -36.84 -12.75 -39.73
N ASN A 1043 -35.95 -12.09 -40.48
CA ASN A 1043 -35.85 -12.22 -41.95
C ASN A 1043 -37.19 -12.04 -42.69
N GLY A 1044 -38.06 -11.17 -42.16
CA GLY A 1044 -39.38 -10.87 -42.73
C GLY A 1044 -40.54 -11.72 -42.19
N GLU A 1045 -40.26 -12.79 -41.44
CA GLU A 1045 -41.28 -13.65 -40.84
C GLU A 1045 -41.60 -13.24 -39.40
N THR A 1046 -42.88 -13.13 -39.05
CA THR A 1046 -43.31 -12.83 -37.69
C THR A 1046 -42.99 -13.99 -36.75
N ILE A 1047 -42.30 -13.70 -35.65
CA ILE A 1047 -41.91 -14.67 -34.62
C ILE A 1047 -42.53 -14.32 -33.26
N PRO A 1048 -42.77 -15.30 -32.38
CA PRO A 1048 -43.30 -15.04 -31.05
C PRO A 1048 -42.30 -14.27 -30.18
N LEU A 1049 -42.80 -13.32 -29.39
CA LEU A 1049 -42.09 -12.72 -28.27
C LEU A 1049 -42.33 -13.59 -27.04
N GLU A 1050 -41.33 -14.37 -26.64
CA GLU A 1050 -41.43 -15.26 -25.49
C GLU A 1050 -40.93 -14.53 -24.23
N PRO A 1051 -41.77 -14.33 -23.20
CA PRO A 1051 -41.31 -13.73 -21.95
C PRO A 1051 -40.37 -14.70 -21.22
N LYS A 1052 -39.16 -14.24 -20.85
CA LYS A 1052 -38.20 -14.99 -20.03
C LYS A 1052 -37.75 -14.17 -18.82
N VAL A 1053 -37.48 -14.86 -17.72
CA VAL A 1053 -36.93 -14.26 -16.50
C VAL A 1053 -35.42 -14.27 -16.61
N ILE A 1054 -34.85 -13.19 -17.15
CA ILE A 1054 -33.39 -13.03 -17.27
C ILE A 1054 -32.81 -12.31 -16.05
N LEU A 1055 -33.46 -11.24 -15.59
CA LEU A 1055 -33.01 -10.42 -14.46
C LEU A 1055 -33.76 -10.83 -13.18
N GLY A 1056 -35.07 -10.59 -13.13
CA GLY A 1056 -35.95 -10.93 -12.01
C GLY A 1056 -37.44 -10.99 -12.35
N LYS A 1057 -37.91 -10.27 -13.39
CA LYS A 1057 -39.28 -10.35 -13.93
C LYS A 1057 -39.28 -10.91 -15.36
N PRO A 1058 -40.42 -11.41 -15.85
CA PRO A 1058 -40.55 -11.84 -17.24
C PRO A 1058 -40.44 -10.63 -18.19
N LEU A 1059 -39.39 -10.61 -19.02
CA LEU A 1059 -39.19 -9.62 -20.07
C LEU A 1059 -39.39 -10.27 -21.44
N PRO A 1060 -39.94 -9.55 -22.44
CA PRO A 1060 -40.04 -10.06 -23.81
C PRO A 1060 -38.65 -10.42 -24.36
N THR A 1061 -38.53 -11.63 -24.91
CA THR A 1061 -37.28 -12.08 -25.54
C THR A 1061 -37.47 -12.62 -26.95
N VAL A 1062 -36.40 -12.55 -27.73
CA VAL A 1062 -36.25 -13.20 -29.04
C VAL A 1062 -35.00 -14.05 -28.99
N ALA A 1063 -35.12 -15.36 -29.22
CA ALA A 1063 -33.98 -16.24 -29.38
C ALA A 1063 -33.56 -16.30 -30.86
N LEU A 1064 -32.28 -16.08 -31.13
CA LEU A 1064 -31.66 -16.23 -32.44
C LEU A 1064 -30.80 -17.50 -32.39
N GLY A 1065 -31.11 -18.44 -33.28
CA GLY A 1065 -30.50 -19.77 -33.36
C GLY A 1065 -29.29 -19.82 -34.28
#